data_AF-A0A5K3EV67-F1
#
_entry.id   AF-A0A5K3EV67-F1
#
_cell.length_a   1.000
_cell.length_b   1.000
_cell.length_c   1.000
_cell.angle_alpha   90.00
_cell.angle_beta   90.00
_cell.angle_gamma   90.00
#
_symmetry.space_group_name_H-M   'P 1'
#
loop_
_entity.id
_entity.type
_entity.pdbx_description
1 polymer ?
#
loop_
_entity_poly.entity_id
_entity_poly.type
_entity_poly.pdbx_seq_one_letter_code
_entity_poly.pdbx_strand_id
1 'polypeptide(L)'
;MLGMRFGQRVILQVFNKLFALARLSTNQSSGSDEELSTDVASAPGNAASSGRDGVVPPLLSDENRSNLLLSTEFFRRIISTVTGQDIENFLDQWVFKPGHVRLFAKFHFNRKRNVVELELKQDLQSRSTLNYTGPLTAMLQELDGPFMHTFKLEEGRTSRDLQCHSKSRKHKKKKIPLSNGDEVEMDLGRIDSDSPLLWLRLDPDLTVIRSIHTEQADFAWHLMLTYDRDCLGQLEAVHALADFASPETRHALSNIVGDEKVYYRVRTDACFVLCRVANELASVGGGSGLGGAAGGGGVGGGSSHHPHQTSSVLIPLFWQLYSSPMARGLVRQNDFSNLQRYFLQKAIVRAVATLRVQQVCPRDVLNFLVELNRYNDNSRNDYSDCYYRAELIKAMKDTLTPAIVMRGVISVSSLPLEVRTVVEEVARCINLDSQIPSYKKAVTVACLLAIRRLQRFGFLPVEPKFFYKAASPGQYTDVRLAAIKCLADYVRVERDQAALDWLFDEIIEKNVDSEASYPRLRYETVRLLINTPPFPRGETGSRLDKPQLVDRLWALMNYGCAGDSRLRCAVADLYFTLYGNRRPACLPLAEGVLLVRVREGRSMVRLPEKEGSMDGDRSDANEDTMFESTARQQTDDSSPPAKRRMEHLSDDDDEIF
;
A
#
# COMPACT_ATOMS: atom_id res chain seq x y z
N MET A 1 -0.38 18.49 12.08
CA MET A 1 0.80 19.26 12.52
C MET A 1 0.51 20.69 12.97
N LEU A 2 0.18 21.69 12.14
CA LEU A 2 -0.05 23.08 12.61
C LEU A 2 -1.10 23.18 13.75
N GLY A 3 -2.21 22.46 13.64
CA GLY A 3 -3.22 22.37 14.71
C GLY A 3 -2.75 21.70 16.01
N MET A 4 -1.70 20.87 15.96
CA MET A 4 -1.04 20.31 17.16
C MET A 4 -0.10 21.32 17.81
N ARG A 5 0.60 22.14 17.00
CA ARG A 5 1.53 23.17 17.51
C ARG A 5 0.81 24.36 18.14
N PHE A 6 -0.29 24.81 17.54
CA PHE A 6 -1.00 26.04 17.95
C PHE A 6 -2.36 25.79 18.64
N GLY A 7 -2.88 24.57 18.57
CA GLY A 7 -4.24 24.24 18.99
C GLY A 7 -5.29 24.62 17.95
N GLN A 8 -6.35 23.82 17.84
CA GLN A 8 -7.41 23.98 16.84
C GLN A 8 -8.11 25.36 16.92
N ARG A 9 -8.34 25.88 18.14
CA ARG A 9 -9.00 27.18 18.36
C ARG A 9 -8.23 28.36 17.76
N VAL A 10 -6.90 28.33 17.85
CA VAL A 10 -6.03 29.39 17.31
C VAL A 10 -5.97 29.33 15.79
N ILE A 11 -5.92 28.12 15.21
CA ILE A 11 -6.01 27.93 13.76
C ILE A 11 -7.36 28.41 13.21
N LEU A 12 -8.46 28.21 13.94
CA LEU A 12 -9.77 28.78 13.57
C LEU A 12 -9.77 30.32 13.60
N GLN A 13 -9.08 30.96 14.55
CA GLN A 13 -8.92 32.41 14.56
C GLN A 13 -8.10 32.93 13.37
N VAL A 14 -7.04 32.21 12.97
CA VAL A 14 -6.25 32.50 11.76
C VAL A 14 -7.14 32.46 10.52
N PHE A 15 -7.93 31.39 10.33
CA PHE A 15 -8.84 31.28 9.19
C PHE A 15 -9.95 32.33 9.22
N ASN A 16 -10.58 32.59 10.38
CA ASN A 16 -11.59 33.62 10.51
C ASN A 16 -11.05 35.01 10.16
N LYS A 17 -9.82 35.34 10.57
CA LYS A 17 -9.17 36.60 10.20
C LYS A 17 -8.90 36.69 8.70
N LEU A 18 -8.41 35.62 8.09
CA LEU A 18 -8.15 35.53 6.65
C LEU A 18 -9.45 35.72 5.82
N PHE A 19 -10.53 35.02 6.18
CA PHE A 19 -11.81 35.16 5.50
C PHE A 19 -12.49 36.51 5.76
N ALA A 20 -12.33 37.10 6.95
CA ALA A 20 -12.84 38.44 7.24
C ALA A 20 -12.14 39.52 6.39
N LEU A 21 -10.80 39.46 6.25
CA LEU A 21 -10.05 40.38 5.40
C LEU A 21 -10.45 40.26 3.92
N ALA A 22 -10.61 39.03 3.42
CA ALA A 22 -11.12 38.80 2.07
C ALA A 22 -12.54 39.38 1.88
N ARG A 23 -13.47 39.10 2.81
CA ARG A 23 -14.87 39.56 2.72
C ARG A 23 -15.02 41.09 2.83
N LEU A 24 -14.22 41.74 3.68
CA LEU A 24 -14.20 43.21 3.75
C LEU A 24 -13.72 43.80 2.41
N SER A 25 -12.71 43.18 1.80
CA SER A 25 -12.12 43.61 0.53
C SER A 25 -13.06 43.38 -0.66
N THR A 26 -13.91 42.34 -0.65
CA THR A 26 -14.97 42.17 -1.67
C THR A 26 -16.13 43.14 -1.47
N ASN A 27 -16.58 43.38 -0.24
CA ASN A 27 -17.76 44.21 0.00
C ASN A 27 -17.50 45.69 -0.29
N GLN A 28 -16.25 46.16 -0.17
CA GLN A 28 -15.88 47.52 -0.56
C GLN A 28 -15.90 47.75 -2.08
N SER A 29 -15.84 46.71 -2.91
CA SER A 29 -15.97 46.85 -4.37
C SER A 29 -17.42 46.83 -4.88
N SER A 30 -18.40 46.51 -4.03
CA SER A 30 -19.84 46.50 -4.39
C SER A 30 -20.62 47.68 -3.81
N GLY A 31 -19.98 48.57 -3.05
CA GLY A 31 -20.64 49.67 -2.34
C GLY A 31 -20.94 50.93 -3.15
N SER A 32 -20.73 50.93 -4.48
CA SER A 32 -20.93 52.10 -5.34
C SER A 32 -22.27 52.12 -6.10
N ASP A 33 -23.01 51.01 -6.11
CA ASP A 33 -24.08 50.79 -7.10
C ASP A 33 -25.51 50.87 -6.51
N GLU A 34 -25.68 51.16 -5.21
CA GLU A 34 -26.99 51.17 -4.52
C GLU A 34 -27.60 52.57 -4.26
N GLU A 35 -27.06 53.67 -4.79
CA GLU A 35 -27.68 55.01 -4.74
C GLU A 35 -28.12 55.54 -6.11
N LEU A 36 -29.06 54.85 -6.79
CA LEU A 36 -29.88 55.48 -7.83
C LEU A 36 -31.28 54.85 -7.99
N SER A 37 -32.17 55.09 -7.03
CA SER A 37 -33.58 54.66 -7.13
C SER A 37 -34.58 55.65 -6.52
N THR A 38 -34.60 56.90 -6.99
CA THR A 38 -35.76 57.81 -6.85
C THR A 38 -35.95 58.72 -8.06
N ASP A 39 -37.22 59.07 -8.29
CA ASP A 39 -37.77 60.15 -9.11
C ASP A 39 -37.67 60.10 -10.66
N VAL A 40 -38.77 59.62 -11.25
CA VAL A 40 -39.13 59.76 -12.66
C VAL A 40 -39.95 61.04 -12.86
N ALA A 41 -39.39 62.06 -13.54
CA ALA A 41 -40.16 63.22 -14.01
C ALA A 41 -39.60 63.87 -15.31
N SER A 42 -40.33 63.65 -16.40
CA SER A 42 -40.38 64.37 -17.69
C SER A 42 -39.52 65.63 -17.96
N ALA A 43 -38.69 65.58 -19.01
CA ALA A 43 -38.63 66.59 -20.10
C ALA A 43 -37.69 66.14 -21.26
N PRO A 44 -38.02 66.35 -22.55
CA PRO A 44 -37.08 66.22 -23.66
C PRO A 44 -36.60 67.61 -24.16
N GLY A 45 -35.29 67.83 -24.30
CA GLY A 45 -34.79 69.09 -24.87
C GLY A 45 -33.28 69.24 -25.00
N ASN A 46 -32.82 69.30 -26.26
CA ASN A 46 -31.54 69.81 -26.75
C ASN A 46 -30.24 69.03 -26.47
N ALA A 47 -29.45 68.92 -27.55
CA ALA A 47 -28.11 68.37 -27.57
C ALA A 47 -27.05 69.47 -27.39
N ALA A 48 -25.93 69.15 -26.74
CA ALA A 48 -24.59 69.26 -27.34
C ALA A 48 -23.44 68.87 -26.37
N SER A 49 -22.42 68.23 -26.95
CA SER A 49 -21.00 68.23 -26.56
C SER A 49 -20.46 67.39 -25.37
N SER A 50 -19.33 66.73 -25.69
CA SER A 50 -18.24 66.23 -24.83
C SER A 50 -18.48 65.11 -23.80
N GLY A 51 -17.53 64.17 -23.74
CA GLY A 51 -17.34 63.29 -22.57
C GLY A 51 -17.89 61.85 -22.68
N ARG A 52 -17.40 61.03 -23.62
CA ARG A 52 -17.42 59.57 -23.43
C ARG A 52 -16.20 59.14 -22.62
N ASP A 53 -16.20 59.46 -21.32
CA ASP A 53 -15.33 58.73 -20.40
C ASP A 53 -15.94 57.35 -20.16
N GLY A 54 -15.22 56.32 -20.59
CA GLY A 54 -15.57 54.95 -20.25
C GLY A 54 -15.34 54.76 -18.75
N VAL A 55 -16.40 54.48 -18.01
CA VAL A 55 -16.30 54.10 -16.59
C VAL A 55 -15.58 52.76 -16.50
N VAL A 56 -14.26 52.84 -16.36
CA VAL A 56 -13.43 51.72 -15.94
C VAL A 56 -13.90 51.33 -14.54
N PRO A 57 -14.24 50.05 -14.27
CA PRO A 57 -14.61 49.62 -12.92
C PRO A 57 -13.52 50.05 -11.92
N PRO A 58 -13.88 50.55 -10.73
CA PRO A 58 -12.90 51.05 -9.77
C PRO A 58 -11.87 49.96 -9.47
N LEU A 59 -10.61 50.24 -9.85
CA LEU A 59 -9.50 49.33 -9.59
C LEU A 59 -9.42 49.07 -8.08
N LEU A 60 -9.48 47.80 -7.70
CA LEU A 60 -9.24 47.38 -6.31
C LEU A 60 -7.95 48.01 -5.81
N SER A 61 -8.00 48.68 -4.65
CA SER A 61 -6.80 49.20 -3.99
C SER A 61 -5.79 48.07 -3.79
N ASP A 62 -4.49 48.38 -3.80
CA ASP A 62 -3.47 47.35 -3.65
C ASP A 62 -3.60 46.56 -2.33
N GLU A 63 -4.11 47.20 -1.28
CA GLU A 63 -4.48 46.52 -0.02
C GLU A 63 -5.61 45.50 -0.24
N ASN A 64 -6.74 45.92 -0.81
CA ASN A 64 -7.88 45.03 -1.07
C ASN A 64 -7.51 43.90 -2.07
N ARG A 65 -6.67 44.21 -3.05
CA ARG A 65 -6.09 43.22 -3.98
C ARG A 65 -5.18 42.23 -3.25
N SER A 66 -4.35 42.69 -2.31
CA SER A 66 -3.47 41.82 -1.51
C SER A 66 -4.24 40.91 -0.54
N ASN A 67 -5.36 41.40 0.03
CA ASN A 67 -6.25 40.61 0.89
C ASN A 67 -6.98 39.49 0.14
N LEU A 68 -7.14 39.62 -1.18
CA LEU A 68 -7.73 38.62 -2.07
C LEU A 68 -6.67 37.67 -2.67
N LEU A 69 -5.46 38.17 -2.92
CA LEU A 69 -4.32 37.39 -3.43
C LEU A 69 -3.58 36.67 -2.30
N LEU A 70 -4.21 35.61 -1.78
CA LEU A 70 -3.67 34.77 -0.71
C LEU A 70 -2.36 34.09 -1.10
N SER A 71 -1.23 34.60 -0.60
CA SER A 71 0.09 33.97 -0.73
C SER A 71 0.53 33.23 0.54
N THR A 72 1.48 32.31 0.41
CA THR A 72 2.11 31.62 1.57
C THR A 72 2.74 32.61 2.55
N GLU A 73 3.29 33.71 2.05
CA GLU A 73 3.87 34.77 2.87
C GLU A 73 2.79 35.56 3.62
N PHE A 74 1.69 35.91 2.96
CA PHE A 74 0.54 36.55 3.61
C PHE A 74 -0.05 35.66 4.70
N PHE A 75 -0.17 34.36 4.44
CA PHE A 75 -0.61 33.37 5.44
C PHE A 75 0.35 33.27 6.64
N ARG A 76 1.68 33.25 6.41
CA ARG A 76 2.71 33.33 7.46
C ARG A 76 2.56 34.61 8.30
N ARG A 77 2.35 35.76 7.67
CA ARG A 77 2.10 37.05 8.35
C ARG A 77 0.83 37.01 9.21
N ILE A 78 -0.29 36.45 8.72
CA ILE A 78 -1.53 36.30 9.52
C ILE A 78 -1.28 35.37 10.73
N ILE A 79 -0.62 34.23 10.55
CA ILE A 79 -0.26 33.34 11.66
C ILE A 79 0.59 34.07 12.69
N SER A 80 1.64 34.78 12.27
CA SER A 80 2.47 35.59 13.17
C SER A 80 1.65 36.64 13.91
N THR A 81 0.72 37.31 13.23
CA THR A 81 -0.14 38.34 13.85
C THR A 81 -1.13 37.78 14.87
N VAL A 82 -1.62 36.54 14.70
CA VAL A 82 -2.60 35.91 15.62
C VAL A 82 -1.90 35.16 16.75
N THR A 83 -0.74 34.56 16.50
CA THR A 83 -0.05 33.65 17.44
C THR A 83 1.17 34.27 18.13
N GLY A 84 1.69 35.38 17.62
CA GLY A 84 2.99 35.95 18.01
C GLY A 84 4.19 35.09 17.60
N GLN A 85 4.00 33.99 16.87
CA GLN A 85 5.06 33.05 16.49
C GLN A 85 5.26 32.94 14.98
N ASP A 86 6.50 32.70 14.58
CA ASP A 86 6.83 32.37 13.20
C ASP A 86 6.78 30.85 12.93
N ILE A 87 6.47 30.51 11.68
CA ILE A 87 6.39 29.16 11.14
C ILE A 87 7.47 28.85 10.09
N GLU A 88 8.43 29.74 9.84
CA GLU A 88 9.55 29.50 8.90
C GLU A 88 10.23 28.14 9.11
N ASN A 89 10.73 27.86 10.32
CA ASN A 89 11.33 26.57 10.67
C ASN A 89 10.39 25.36 10.42
N PHE A 90 9.07 25.57 10.50
CA PHE A 90 8.08 24.53 10.21
C PHE A 90 7.90 24.32 8.69
N LEU A 91 7.92 25.38 7.90
CA LEU A 91 7.88 25.31 6.43
C LEU A 91 9.17 24.65 5.89
N ASP A 92 10.33 25.07 6.40
CA ASP A 92 11.64 24.48 6.07
C ASP A 92 11.70 22.99 6.39
N GLN A 93 11.08 22.55 7.48
CA GLN A 93 11.13 21.18 7.95
C GLN A 93 10.13 20.26 7.24
N TRP A 94 8.91 20.74 6.97
CA TRP A 94 7.78 19.89 6.56
C TRP A 94 7.20 20.21 5.17
N VAL A 95 7.57 21.33 4.57
CA VAL A 95 7.03 21.78 3.27
C VAL A 95 8.12 21.85 2.19
N PHE A 96 9.28 22.41 2.52
CA PHE A 96 10.36 22.61 1.55
C PHE A 96 11.37 21.46 1.48
N LYS A 97 11.48 20.62 2.53
CA LYS A 97 12.36 19.45 2.56
C LYS A 97 11.55 18.16 2.40
N PRO A 98 11.90 17.28 1.44
CA PRO A 98 11.25 15.99 1.29
C PRO A 98 11.82 14.98 2.29
N GLY A 99 10.95 14.21 2.93
CA GLY A 99 11.33 13.04 3.73
C GLY A 99 10.43 12.78 4.92
N HIS A 100 10.77 11.75 5.69
CA HIS A 100 10.12 11.41 6.96
C HIS A 100 11.18 10.98 7.98
N VAL A 101 10.83 11.04 9.27
CA VAL A 101 11.74 10.66 10.35
C VAL A 101 11.72 9.14 10.52
N ARG A 102 12.84 8.46 10.31
CA ARG A 102 12.93 7.01 10.57
C ARG A 102 13.73 6.74 11.83
N LEU A 103 13.10 6.11 12.82
CA LEU A 103 13.68 5.81 14.13
C LEU A 103 13.71 4.30 14.39
N PHE A 104 14.83 3.83 14.93
CA PHE A 104 14.94 2.53 15.58
C PHE A 104 15.00 2.75 17.09
N ALA A 105 14.12 2.09 17.83
CA ALA A 105 13.98 2.26 19.26
C ALA A 105 14.26 0.94 20.00
N LYS A 106 15.14 1.01 20.99
CA LYS A 106 15.46 -0.07 21.94
C LYS A 106 15.31 0.49 23.35
N PHE A 107 14.85 -0.29 24.31
CA PHE A 107 14.83 0.16 25.70
C PHE A 107 15.20 -0.95 26.67
N HIS A 108 15.65 -0.54 27.86
CA HIS A 108 15.95 -1.44 28.97
C HIS A 108 15.44 -0.84 30.29
N PHE A 109 14.84 -1.65 31.16
CA PHE A 109 14.40 -1.17 32.47
C PHE A 109 15.50 -1.35 33.53
N ASN A 110 16.10 -0.23 33.96
CA ASN A 110 17.11 -0.23 35.02
C ASN A 110 16.44 -0.18 36.41
N ARG A 111 16.22 -1.37 36.97
CA ARG A 111 15.66 -1.56 38.32
C ARG A 111 16.37 -0.76 39.42
N LYS A 112 17.70 -0.63 39.38
CA LYS A 112 18.46 0.07 40.45
C LYS A 112 18.16 1.56 40.51
N ARG A 113 17.80 2.14 39.35
CA ARG A 113 17.48 3.57 39.19
C ARG A 113 15.97 3.84 39.12
N ASN A 114 15.16 2.78 38.93
CA ASN A 114 13.73 2.84 38.59
C ASN A 114 13.48 3.70 37.34
N VAL A 115 14.24 3.45 36.27
CA VAL A 115 14.29 4.24 35.04
C VAL A 115 14.21 3.31 33.83
N VAL A 116 13.48 3.71 32.79
CA VAL A 116 13.54 3.08 31.46
C VAL A 116 14.61 3.82 30.65
N GLU A 117 15.72 3.13 30.38
CA GLU A 117 16.82 3.63 29.55
C GLU A 117 16.42 3.40 28.08
N LEU A 118 15.97 4.47 27.42
CA LEU A 118 15.47 4.46 26.04
C LEU A 118 16.57 4.93 25.08
N GLU A 119 16.94 4.07 24.13
CA GLU A 119 17.85 4.39 23.03
C GLU A 119 17.06 4.57 21.72
N LEU A 120 17.25 5.70 21.06
CA LEU A 120 16.70 6.02 19.76
C LEU A 120 17.83 6.30 18.75
N LYS A 121 17.75 5.67 17.59
CA LYS A 121 18.68 5.88 16.47
C LYS A 121 17.91 6.35 15.23
N GLN A 122 18.25 7.54 14.73
CA GLN A 122 17.75 8.06 13.46
C GLN A 122 18.51 7.39 12.29
N ASP A 123 17.78 6.96 11.26
CA ASP A 123 18.38 6.58 9.97
C ASP A 123 18.58 7.84 9.12
N LEU A 124 19.85 8.18 8.87
CA LEU A 124 20.28 9.31 8.04
C LEU A 124 20.90 8.87 6.70
N GLN A 125 20.92 7.56 6.42
CA GLN A 125 21.57 7.00 5.22
C GLN A 125 20.55 6.69 4.12
N SER A 126 19.32 6.33 4.49
CA SER A 126 18.27 6.05 3.53
C SER A 126 17.83 7.30 2.77
N ARG A 127 17.74 7.18 1.44
CA ARG A 127 17.06 8.16 0.58
C ARG A 127 15.64 8.39 1.11
N SER A 128 15.22 9.66 1.20
CA SER A 128 13.96 10.16 1.78
C SER A 128 13.81 10.14 3.31
N THR A 129 14.91 10.05 4.06
CA THR A 129 14.90 10.35 5.51
C THR A 129 15.15 11.82 5.83
N LEU A 130 14.53 12.31 6.90
CA LEU A 130 14.68 13.67 7.42
C LEU A 130 15.30 13.63 8.83
N ASN A 131 16.41 14.34 9.03
CA ASN A 131 16.97 14.57 10.37
C ASN A 131 16.03 15.48 11.17
N TYR A 132 15.59 15.02 12.35
CA TYR A 132 14.62 15.74 13.17
C TYR A 132 15.14 15.92 14.60
N THR A 133 15.23 17.19 15.03
CA THR A 133 15.75 17.61 16.35
C THR A 133 14.66 18.25 17.22
N GLY A 134 13.39 17.99 16.90
CA GLY A 134 12.23 18.51 17.62
C GLY A 134 11.81 17.62 18.81
N PRO A 135 10.69 17.95 19.48
CA PRO A 135 10.13 17.10 20.53
C PRO A 135 9.62 15.76 19.98
N LEU A 136 9.75 14.71 20.79
CA LEU A 136 9.11 13.41 20.64
C LEU A 136 8.52 13.01 22.00
N THR A 137 7.36 12.37 21.99
CA THR A 137 6.69 11.88 23.21
C THR A 137 6.81 10.37 23.31
N ALA A 138 7.22 9.85 24.45
CA ALA A 138 7.13 8.44 24.80
C ALA A 138 6.02 8.23 25.84
N MET A 139 5.16 7.23 25.62
CA MET A 139 4.15 6.78 26.57
C MET A 139 4.62 5.47 27.18
N LEU A 140 4.85 5.45 28.50
CA LEU A 140 5.12 4.24 29.26
C LEU A 140 3.82 3.80 29.91
N GLN A 141 3.28 2.64 29.52
CA GLN A 141 2.22 2.02 30.31
C GLN A 141 2.88 1.21 31.43
N GLU A 142 2.66 1.66 32.66
CA GLU A 142 3.17 1.03 33.87
C GLU A 142 2.05 0.39 34.70
N LEU A 143 2.43 -0.33 35.77
CA LEU A 143 1.48 -0.94 36.71
C LEU A 143 0.53 0.08 37.39
N ASP A 144 0.95 1.32 37.61
CA ASP A 144 0.13 2.36 38.25
C ASP A 144 -0.52 3.34 37.24
N GLY A 145 -0.31 3.14 35.93
CA GLY A 145 -0.97 3.90 34.86
C GLY A 145 -0.06 4.26 33.67
N PRO A 146 -0.60 4.96 32.66
CA PRO A 146 0.19 5.51 31.55
C PRO A 146 0.86 6.83 31.94
N PHE A 147 2.17 6.93 31.69
CA PHE A 147 2.97 8.13 31.93
C PHE A 147 3.58 8.66 30.63
N MET A 148 3.41 9.96 30.39
CA MET A 148 3.83 10.64 29.15
C MET A 148 5.12 11.42 29.37
N HIS A 149 6.17 11.07 28.65
CA HIS A 149 7.48 11.71 28.70
C HIS A 149 7.78 12.40 27.37
N THR A 150 7.78 13.74 27.35
CA THR A 150 8.22 14.51 26.18
C THR A 150 9.68 14.90 26.33
N PHE A 151 10.50 14.60 25.33
CA PHE A 151 11.92 14.99 25.26
C PHE A 151 12.25 15.48 23.85
N LYS A 152 13.39 16.16 23.68
CA LYS A 152 13.89 16.54 22.36
C LYS A 152 14.79 15.45 21.78
N LEU A 153 14.66 15.20 20.49
CA LEU A 153 15.57 14.35 19.73
C LEU A 153 16.86 15.11 19.40
N GLU A 154 17.97 14.39 19.42
CA GLU A 154 19.30 14.84 19.03
C GLU A 154 19.71 14.16 17.72
N GLU A 155 20.69 14.73 17.02
CA GLU A 155 21.14 14.24 15.72
C GLU A 155 21.77 12.84 15.83
N GLY A 156 21.35 11.91 14.97
CA GLY A 156 21.89 10.55 14.94
C GLY A 156 21.36 9.65 16.07
N ARG A 157 21.99 9.65 17.25
CA ARG A 157 21.66 8.73 18.37
C ARG A 157 21.30 9.52 19.63
N THR A 158 20.10 9.31 20.14
CA THR A 158 19.59 9.92 21.37
C THR A 158 19.43 8.83 22.42
N SER A 159 20.08 8.97 23.59
CA SER A 159 19.84 8.10 24.75
C SER A 159 19.15 8.91 25.84
N ARG A 160 18.04 8.41 26.40
CA ARG A 160 17.23 9.12 27.38
C ARG A 160 16.75 8.21 28.49
N ASP A 161 16.98 8.68 29.71
CA ASP A 161 16.49 8.07 30.94
C ASP A 161 15.07 8.56 31.24
N LEU A 162 14.07 7.70 31.07
CA LEU A 162 12.68 8.00 31.40
C LEU A 162 12.36 7.52 32.82
N GLN A 163 11.95 8.44 33.70
CA GLN A 163 11.61 8.11 35.08
C GLN A 163 10.40 7.17 35.14
N CYS A 164 10.58 5.97 35.69
CA CYS A 164 9.45 5.09 35.98
C CYS A 164 8.83 5.48 37.33
N HIS A 165 7.51 5.61 37.40
CA HIS A 165 6.81 6.09 38.60
C HIS A 165 6.34 4.95 39.50
N SER A 166 5.93 3.85 38.86
CA SER A 166 5.44 2.63 39.48
C SER A 166 6.56 1.87 40.20
N LYS A 167 6.17 1.07 41.19
CA LYS A 167 7.08 0.14 41.88
C LYS A 167 6.78 -1.29 41.46
N SER A 168 7.83 -2.07 41.16
CA SER A 168 7.74 -3.51 40.91
C SER A 168 7.03 -4.22 42.08
N ARG A 169 5.98 -5.02 41.81
CA ARG A 169 5.26 -5.79 42.84
C ARG A 169 5.00 -7.22 42.38
N LYS A 170 5.24 -8.17 43.29
CA LYS A 170 5.04 -9.62 43.05
C LYS A 170 3.57 -10.05 43.16
N HIS A 171 2.69 -9.42 42.39
CA HIS A 171 1.29 -9.84 42.27
C HIS A 171 1.07 -10.51 40.92
N LYS A 172 0.53 -11.73 40.91
CA LYS A 172 0.19 -12.44 39.66
C LYS A 172 -0.96 -11.77 38.90
N LYS A 173 -1.84 -11.06 39.60
CA LYS A 173 -2.91 -10.24 39.01
C LYS A 173 -2.99 -8.90 39.72
N LYS A 174 -3.26 -7.84 38.96
CA LYS A 174 -3.46 -6.48 39.49
C LYS A 174 -4.49 -5.76 38.62
N LYS A 175 -5.33 -4.92 39.24
CA LYS A 175 -6.08 -3.88 38.53
C LYS A 175 -5.13 -2.74 38.17
N ILE A 176 -5.14 -2.36 36.90
CA ILE A 176 -4.23 -1.36 36.32
C ILE A 176 -5.09 -0.33 35.58
N PRO A 177 -4.93 0.98 35.86
CA PRO A 177 -5.65 2.03 35.15
C PRO A 177 -5.06 2.22 33.75
N LEU A 178 -5.95 2.32 32.77
CA LEU A 178 -5.64 2.60 31.37
C LEU A 178 -5.76 4.11 31.06
N SER A 179 -5.39 4.50 29.83
CA SER A 179 -5.42 5.89 29.34
C SER A 179 -6.79 6.58 29.38
N ASN A 180 -7.88 5.81 29.43
CA ASN A 180 -9.25 6.33 29.59
C ASN A 180 -9.74 6.34 31.05
N GLY A 181 -8.92 5.90 32.01
CA GLY A 181 -9.29 5.76 33.43
C GLY A 181 -9.95 4.42 33.80
N ASP A 182 -10.15 3.50 32.87
CA ASP A 182 -10.65 2.15 33.20
C ASP A 182 -9.61 1.36 34.00
N GLU A 183 -9.99 0.80 35.14
CA GLU A 183 -9.20 -0.21 35.84
C GLU A 183 -9.47 -1.61 35.27
N VAL A 184 -8.47 -2.21 34.62
CA VAL A 184 -8.57 -3.59 34.09
C VAL A 184 -7.69 -4.52 34.90
N GLU A 185 -8.23 -5.68 35.30
CA GLU A 185 -7.44 -6.73 35.94
C GLU A 185 -6.61 -7.48 34.88
N MET A 186 -5.28 -7.36 34.98
CA MET A 186 -4.34 -8.02 34.07
C MET A 186 -3.63 -9.18 34.77
N ASP A 187 -3.36 -10.24 34.02
CA ASP A 187 -2.47 -11.33 34.46
C ASP A 187 -1.02 -10.95 34.15
N LEU A 188 -0.22 -10.82 35.21
CA LEU A 188 1.17 -10.38 35.17
C LEU A 188 2.14 -11.57 35.24
N GLY A 189 1.63 -12.81 35.18
CA GLY A 189 2.44 -14.03 35.37
C GLY A 189 3.56 -14.26 34.34
N ARG A 190 3.55 -13.56 33.20
CA ARG A 190 4.62 -13.57 32.18
C ARG A 190 5.56 -12.36 32.24
N ILE A 191 5.23 -11.34 33.01
CA ILE A 191 6.06 -10.14 33.13
C ILE A 191 7.17 -10.43 34.14
N ASP A 192 8.37 -9.88 33.92
CA ASP A 192 9.41 -9.90 34.94
C ASP A 192 8.87 -9.26 36.23
N SER A 193 8.83 -10.04 37.31
CA SER A 193 8.33 -9.60 38.61
C SER A 193 9.09 -8.41 39.21
N ASP A 194 10.27 -8.11 38.66
CA ASP A 194 11.13 -7.00 39.04
C ASP A 194 11.00 -5.77 38.11
N SER A 195 10.18 -5.84 37.05
CA SER A 195 9.83 -4.72 36.15
C SER A 195 8.36 -4.28 36.32
N PRO A 196 8.07 -2.99 36.54
CA PRO A 196 6.71 -2.46 36.56
C PRO A 196 6.22 -1.93 35.19
N LEU A 197 7.03 -2.05 34.13
CA LEU A 197 6.68 -1.60 32.78
C LEU A 197 5.92 -2.71 32.04
N LEU A 198 4.78 -2.37 31.42
CA LEU A 198 3.99 -3.28 30.58
C LEU A 198 4.37 -3.17 29.10
N TRP A 199 4.33 -1.96 28.54
CA TRP A 199 4.69 -1.65 27.16
C TRP A 199 5.10 -0.18 26.99
N LEU A 200 5.82 0.10 25.91
CA LEU A 200 6.20 1.45 25.47
C LEU A 200 5.42 1.79 24.19
N ARG A 201 5.00 3.04 24.01
CA ARG A 201 4.64 3.59 22.69
C ARG A 201 5.36 4.90 22.42
N LEU A 202 5.72 5.12 21.16
CA LEU A 202 6.43 6.32 20.73
C LEU A 202 5.51 7.15 19.82
N ASP A 203 5.42 8.45 20.14
CA ASP A 203 4.60 9.49 19.50
C ASP A 203 3.14 9.06 19.20
N PRO A 204 2.36 8.70 20.25
CA PRO A 204 0.98 8.24 20.08
C PRO A 204 0.08 9.28 19.39
N ASP A 205 0.36 10.57 19.58
CA ASP A 205 -0.40 11.69 19.01
C ASP A 205 -0.05 12.02 17.53
N LEU A 206 0.83 11.23 16.90
CA LEU A 206 1.30 11.40 15.51
C LEU A 206 1.80 12.84 15.21
N THR A 207 2.62 13.38 16.11
CA THR A 207 3.15 14.75 16.00
C THR A 207 4.17 14.90 14.86
N VAL A 208 4.83 13.80 14.48
CA VAL A 208 5.94 13.73 13.51
C VAL A 208 5.56 12.80 12.35
N ILE A 209 5.81 13.19 11.09
CA ILE A 209 5.71 12.23 9.97
C ILE A 209 6.88 11.25 10.07
N ARG A 210 6.57 10.00 10.40
CA ARG A 210 7.58 9.05 10.89
C ARG A 210 7.35 7.60 10.47
N SER A 211 8.42 6.82 10.55
CA SER A 211 8.43 5.37 10.62
C SER A 211 9.25 4.98 11.86
N ILE A 212 8.64 4.34 12.84
CA ILE A 212 9.34 3.86 14.04
C ILE A 212 9.32 2.34 14.04
N HIS A 213 10.49 1.73 14.23
CA HIS A 213 10.62 0.32 14.58
C HIS A 213 11.01 0.22 16.06
N THR A 214 10.15 -0.37 16.89
CA THR A 214 10.36 -0.50 18.33
C THR A 214 10.65 -1.95 18.67
N GLU A 215 11.80 -2.25 19.27
CA GLU A 215 12.09 -3.59 19.79
C GLU A 215 11.46 -3.76 21.17
N GLN A 216 10.45 -4.63 21.28
CA GLN A 216 9.81 -5.03 22.54
C GLN A 216 9.61 -6.54 22.59
N ALA A 217 9.43 -7.07 23.81
CA ALA A 217 9.08 -8.47 24.03
C ALA A 217 7.67 -8.80 23.52
N ASP A 218 7.45 -10.06 23.15
CA ASP A 218 6.17 -10.58 22.66
C ASP A 218 5.00 -10.31 23.62
N PHE A 219 5.19 -10.55 24.92
CA PHE A 219 4.16 -10.32 25.94
C PHE A 219 3.70 -8.85 26.00
N ALA A 220 4.59 -7.88 25.74
CA ALA A 220 4.25 -6.47 25.73
C ALA A 220 3.30 -6.15 24.57
N TRP A 221 3.56 -6.74 23.40
CA TRP A 221 2.66 -6.65 22.24
C TRP A 221 1.32 -7.36 22.48
N HIS A 222 1.28 -8.52 23.16
CA HIS A 222 0.01 -9.18 23.53
C HIS A 222 -0.82 -8.32 24.49
N LEU A 223 -0.19 -7.69 25.48
CA LEU A 223 -0.86 -6.79 26.43
C LEU A 223 -1.38 -5.55 25.71
N MET A 224 -0.57 -4.92 24.85
CA MET A 224 -0.95 -3.74 24.09
C MET A 224 -2.11 -4.03 23.12
N LEU A 225 -2.07 -5.18 22.42
CA LEU A 225 -3.18 -5.64 21.57
C LEU A 225 -4.49 -5.80 22.35
N THR A 226 -4.43 -6.36 23.57
CA THR A 226 -5.62 -6.72 24.36
C THR A 226 -6.19 -5.54 25.14
N TYR A 227 -5.33 -4.63 25.60
CA TYR A 227 -5.69 -3.63 26.61
C TYR A 227 -5.46 -2.18 26.22
N ASP A 228 -4.67 -1.85 25.19
CA ASP A 228 -4.58 -0.45 24.73
C ASP A 228 -5.97 0.03 24.27
N ARG A 229 -6.29 1.29 24.60
CA ARG A 229 -7.55 1.95 24.24
C ARG A 229 -7.44 2.76 22.95
N ASP A 230 -6.23 2.96 22.44
CA ASP A 230 -6.00 3.54 21.13
C ASP A 230 -5.88 2.45 20.04
N CYS A 231 -6.73 2.57 19.02
CA CYS A 231 -6.75 1.67 17.87
C CYS A 231 -5.45 1.70 17.05
N LEU A 232 -4.68 2.79 17.06
CA LEU A 232 -3.38 2.85 16.39
C LEU A 232 -2.34 1.98 17.13
N GLY A 233 -2.38 1.94 18.46
CA GLY A 233 -1.55 1.04 19.26
C GLY A 233 -1.93 -0.41 19.04
N GLN A 234 -3.23 -0.72 19.08
CA GLN A 234 -3.69 -2.07 18.75
C GLN A 234 -3.25 -2.51 17.34
N LEU A 235 -3.30 -1.61 16.35
CA LEU A 235 -2.84 -1.91 14.97
C LEU A 235 -1.32 -2.12 14.89
N GLU A 236 -0.53 -1.29 15.58
CA GLU A 236 0.93 -1.47 15.73
C GLU A 236 1.24 -2.84 16.36
N ALA A 237 0.48 -3.25 17.39
CA ALA A 237 0.61 -4.56 18.01
C ALA A 237 0.19 -5.72 17.09
N VAL A 238 -0.89 -5.60 16.31
CA VAL A 238 -1.28 -6.60 15.31
C VAL A 238 -0.15 -6.80 14.30
N HIS A 239 0.43 -5.72 13.77
CA HIS A 239 1.49 -5.81 12.78
C HIS A 239 2.80 -6.36 13.37
N ALA A 240 3.19 -5.96 14.59
CA ALA A 240 4.39 -6.48 15.26
C ALA A 240 4.26 -7.98 15.63
N LEU A 241 3.09 -8.42 16.09
CA LEU A 241 2.81 -9.82 16.41
C LEU A 241 2.87 -10.76 15.20
N ALA A 242 2.87 -10.24 13.98
CA ALA A 242 3.05 -11.03 12.77
C ALA A 242 4.42 -11.72 12.69
N ASP A 243 5.44 -11.21 13.39
CA ASP A 243 6.78 -11.81 13.47
C ASP A 243 6.95 -12.75 14.70
N PHE A 244 5.95 -12.82 15.59
CA PHE A 244 5.95 -13.62 16.83
C PHE A 244 4.91 -14.74 16.76
N ALA A 245 5.09 -15.68 15.83
CA ALA A 245 4.17 -16.80 15.63
C ALA A 245 4.16 -17.79 16.81
N SER A 246 3.11 -17.72 17.64
CA SER A 246 2.87 -18.62 18.78
C SER A 246 1.39 -19.02 18.91
N PRO A 247 1.07 -20.13 19.61
CA PRO A 247 -0.31 -20.49 19.95
C PRO A 247 -1.07 -19.38 20.69
N GLU A 248 -0.38 -18.61 21.53
CA GLU A 248 -0.90 -17.48 22.28
C GLU A 248 -1.18 -16.26 21.38
N THR A 249 -0.26 -15.92 20.46
CA THR A 249 -0.50 -14.89 19.44
C THR A 249 -1.75 -15.23 18.63
N ARG A 250 -1.89 -16.49 18.20
CA ARG A 250 -3.07 -17.00 17.48
C ARG A 250 -4.36 -16.84 18.31
N HIS A 251 -4.32 -17.11 19.61
CA HIS A 251 -5.48 -16.97 20.50
C HIS A 251 -5.84 -15.50 20.76
N ALA A 252 -4.84 -14.64 21.03
CA ALA A 252 -5.04 -13.20 21.25
C ALA A 252 -5.66 -12.53 20.03
N LEU A 253 -5.12 -12.77 18.83
CA LEU A 253 -5.69 -12.28 17.58
C LEU A 253 -7.12 -12.80 17.36
N SER A 254 -7.38 -14.08 17.61
CA SER A 254 -8.75 -14.64 17.46
C SER A 254 -9.76 -13.97 18.39
N ASN A 255 -9.38 -13.61 19.61
CA ASN A 255 -10.26 -12.87 20.53
C ASN A 255 -10.57 -11.47 20.01
N ILE A 256 -9.57 -10.76 19.49
CA ILE A 256 -9.73 -9.43 18.89
C ILE A 256 -10.63 -9.47 17.66
N VAL A 257 -10.47 -10.47 16.78
CA VAL A 257 -11.39 -10.67 15.64
C VAL A 257 -12.83 -10.90 16.12
N GLY A 258 -13.03 -11.57 17.26
CA GLY A 258 -14.35 -11.80 17.87
C GLY A 258 -14.99 -10.59 18.56
N ASP A 259 -14.22 -9.65 19.13
CA ASP A 259 -14.75 -8.56 19.97
C ASP A 259 -15.42 -7.44 19.15
N GLU A 260 -16.72 -7.22 19.36
CA GLU A 260 -17.49 -6.16 18.71
C GLU A 260 -17.13 -4.73 19.16
N LYS A 261 -16.39 -4.58 20.27
CA LYS A 261 -15.94 -3.26 20.75
C LYS A 261 -14.67 -2.76 20.07
N VAL A 262 -13.90 -3.65 19.45
CA VAL A 262 -12.64 -3.28 18.78
C VAL A 262 -12.93 -2.66 17.41
N TYR A 263 -12.16 -1.63 17.06
CA TYR A 263 -12.29 -0.92 15.79
C TYR A 263 -12.14 -1.88 14.60
N TYR A 264 -13.05 -1.76 13.61
CA TYR A 264 -13.17 -2.77 12.55
C TYR A 264 -11.85 -2.99 11.78
N ARG A 265 -11.03 -1.97 11.55
CA ARG A 265 -9.76 -2.13 10.82
C ARG A 265 -8.74 -2.97 11.60
N VAL A 266 -8.67 -2.81 12.93
CA VAL A 266 -7.83 -3.68 13.78
C VAL A 266 -8.28 -5.13 13.65
N ARG A 267 -9.60 -5.38 13.62
CA ARG A 267 -10.18 -6.72 13.43
C ARG A 267 -9.90 -7.28 12.04
N THR A 268 -9.98 -6.47 10.98
CA THR A 268 -9.68 -6.92 9.61
C THR A 268 -8.20 -7.26 9.44
N ASP A 269 -7.30 -6.42 9.94
CA ASP A 269 -5.85 -6.66 9.87
C ASP A 269 -5.46 -7.89 10.72
N ALA A 270 -6.08 -8.05 11.89
CA ALA A 270 -5.91 -9.23 12.73
C ALA A 270 -6.32 -10.54 12.02
N CYS A 271 -7.32 -10.54 11.12
CA CYS A 271 -7.63 -11.71 10.30
C CYS A 271 -6.45 -12.11 9.39
N PHE A 272 -5.81 -11.15 8.72
CA PHE A 272 -4.66 -11.42 7.83
C PHE A 272 -3.43 -11.89 8.62
N VAL A 273 -3.13 -11.23 9.74
CA VAL A 273 -2.01 -11.65 10.60
C VAL A 273 -2.26 -13.02 11.22
N LEU A 274 -3.50 -13.33 11.63
CA LEU A 274 -3.87 -14.65 12.13
C LEU A 274 -3.62 -15.76 11.09
N CYS A 275 -3.87 -15.48 9.80
CA CYS A 275 -3.52 -16.38 8.71
C CYS A 275 -1.99 -16.51 8.50
N ARG A 276 -1.24 -15.40 8.58
CA ARG A 276 0.23 -15.45 8.52
C ARG A 276 0.82 -16.29 9.65
N VAL A 277 0.41 -16.04 10.89
CA VAL A 277 0.82 -16.81 12.08
C VAL A 277 0.43 -18.29 11.94
N ALA A 278 -0.75 -18.61 11.42
CA ALA A 278 -1.16 -19.99 11.16
C ALA A 278 -0.27 -20.69 10.12
N ASN A 279 0.12 -19.98 9.04
CA ASN A 279 1.03 -20.49 8.02
C ASN A 279 2.43 -20.76 8.58
N GLU A 280 2.96 -19.85 9.40
CA GLU A 280 4.28 -19.99 10.03
C GLU A 280 4.29 -21.16 11.03
N LEU A 281 3.29 -21.26 11.91
CA LEU A 281 3.12 -22.40 12.83
C LEU A 281 3.01 -23.75 12.09
N ALA A 282 2.27 -23.79 10.98
CA ALA A 282 2.14 -24.99 10.14
C ALA A 282 3.46 -25.40 9.45
N SER A 283 4.36 -24.44 9.18
CA SER A 283 5.69 -24.72 8.63
C SER A 283 6.64 -25.31 9.67
N VAL A 284 6.60 -24.82 10.91
CA VAL A 284 7.44 -25.30 12.03
C VAL A 284 6.98 -26.69 12.51
N GLY A 285 5.67 -26.93 12.58
CA GLY A 285 5.10 -28.22 13.02
C GLY A 285 5.42 -29.41 12.11
N GLY A 286 5.95 -29.19 10.90
CA GLY A 286 6.34 -30.26 9.96
C GLY A 286 7.65 -30.98 10.29
N GLY A 287 8.42 -30.51 11.28
CA GLY A 287 9.77 -31.01 11.57
C GLY A 287 9.89 -32.15 12.59
N SER A 288 8.84 -32.43 13.38
CA SER A 288 8.90 -33.42 14.47
C SER A 288 8.13 -34.69 14.15
N GLY A 289 8.79 -35.58 13.39
CA GLY A 289 8.37 -36.97 13.26
C GLY A 289 8.58 -37.74 14.57
N LEU A 290 7.60 -37.70 15.47
CA LEU A 290 7.51 -38.64 16.59
C LEU A 290 6.88 -39.96 16.11
N GLY A 291 7.72 -40.81 15.52
CA GLY A 291 7.43 -42.24 15.44
C GLY A 291 7.61 -42.88 16.82
N GLY A 292 6.65 -43.72 17.23
CA GLY A 292 6.81 -44.63 18.36
C GLY A 292 5.88 -44.37 19.56
N ALA A 293 4.73 -45.04 19.56
CA ALA A 293 4.36 -45.99 20.62
C ALA A 293 3.07 -46.74 20.24
N ALA A 294 3.19 -48.00 19.82
CA ALA A 294 2.06 -48.91 19.86
C ALA A 294 1.91 -49.45 21.29
N GLY A 295 0.71 -49.43 21.87
CA GLY A 295 0.50 -49.94 23.22
C GLY A 295 -0.90 -49.78 23.82
N GLY A 296 -1.75 -50.78 23.64
CA GLY A 296 -2.71 -51.21 24.67
C GLY A 296 -4.03 -50.46 24.88
N GLY A 297 -5.11 -50.98 24.29
CA GLY A 297 -6.37 -51.28 24.98
C GLY A 297 -7.20 -50.17 25.66
N GLY A 298 -8.34 -49.82 25.07
CA GLY A 298 -9.41 -49.07 25.74
C GLY A 298 -10.66 -48.92 24.87
N VAL A 299 -11.76 -49.57 25.24
CA VAL A 299 -13.05 -49.50 24.52
C VAL A 299 -13.92 -48.41 25.15
N GLY A 300 -14.41 -47.45 24.36
CA GLY A 300 -15.35 -46.41 24.80
C GLY A 300 -15.55 -45.34 23.73
N GLY A 301 -16.79 -45.07 23.32
CA GLY A 301 -17.08 -44.21 22.18
C GLY A 301 -17.01 -42.72 22.46
N GLY A 302 -16.75 -41.92 21.42
CA GLY A 302 -16.87 -40.46 21.46
C GLY A 302 -16.19 -39.77 20.27
N SER A 303 -16.99 -39.01 19.51
CA SER A 303 -16.62 -37.93 18.56
C SER A 303 -15.39 -38.14 17.65
N SER A 304 -15.64 -38.15 16.34
CA SER A 304 -14.61 -38.00 15.31
C SER A 304 -13.99 -36.59 15.33
N HIS A 305 -13.06 -36.34 16.26
CA HIS A 305 -12.21 -35.16 16.23
C HIS A 305 -11.21 -35.28 15.07
N HIS A 306 -11.61 -34.76 13.91
CA HIS A 306 -10.73 -34.56 12.77
C HIS A 306 -9.49 -33.73 13.17
N PRO A 307 -8.30 -34.02 12.62
CA PRO A 307 -7.11 -33.18 12.78
C PRO A 307 -7.21 -31.80 12.10
N HIS A 308 -8.38 -31.44 11.55
CA HIS A 308 -8.63 -30.22 10.79
C HIS A 308 -8.95 -28.99 11.66
N GLN A 309 -9.17 -29.14 12.98
CA GLN A 309 -9.44 -28.00 13.88
C GLN A 309 -8.23 -27.08 14.14
N THR A 310 -7.02 -27.48 13.75
CA THR A 310 -5.77 -26.77 14.11
C THR A 310 -5.31 -25.74 13.07
N SER A 311 -5.77 -25.83 11.83
CA SER A 311 -5.22 -25.09 10.68
C SER A 311 -5.98 -23.83 10.26
N SER A 312 -7.27 -23.70 10.58
CA SER A 312 -8.06 -22.49 10.29
C SER A 312 -8.98 -22.15 11.47
N VAL A 313 -8.59 -21.14 12.25
CA VAL A 313 -9.41 -20.58 13.34
C VAL A 313 -10.54 -19.69 12.78
N LEU A 314 -10.33 -19.10 11.60
CA LEU A 314 -11.26 -18.16 10.98
C LEU A 314 -12.54 -18.79 10.43
N ILE A 315 -12.52 -20.04 9.93
CA ILE A 315 -13.75 -20.69 9.44
C ILE A 315 -14.73 -21.00 10.59
N PRO A 316 -14.32 -21.61 11.72
CA PRO A 316 -15.16 -21.73 12.90
C PRO A 316 -15.69 -20.38 13.42
N LEU A 317 -14.83 -19.35 13.45
CA LEU A 317 -15.21 -18.01 13.90
C LEU A 317 -16.23 -17.35 12.95
N PHE A 318 -16.09 -17.53 11.63
CA PHE A 318 -17.08 -17.09 10.65
C PHE A 318 -18.44 -17.72 10.95
N TRP A 319 -18.50 -19.04 11.14
CA TRP A 319 -19.76 -19.70 11.46
C TRP A 319 -20.31 -19.29 12.83
N GLN A 320 -19.47 -19.00 13.82
CA GLN A 320 -19.92 -18.47 15.12
C GLN A 320 -20.56 -17.08 14.98
N LEU A 321 -20.05 -16.22 14.10
CA LEU A 321 -20.53 -14.84 13.92
C LEU A 321 -21.69 -14.71 12.91
N TYR A 322 -21.71 -15.55 11.87
CA TYR A 322 -22.58 -15.37 10.68
C TYR A 322 -23.48 -16.57 10.34
N SER A 323 -23.48 -17.67 11.11
CA SER A 323 -24.44 -18.78 10.87
C SER A 323 -25.87 -18.44 11.29
N SER A 324 -26.83 -19.17 10.73
CA SER A 324 -28.23 -19.13 11.17
C SER A 324 -28.38 -19.63 12.61
N PRO A 325 -29.14 -18.95 13.49
CA PRO A 325 -29.44 -19.45 14.84
C PRO A 325 -30.11 -20.82 14.88
N MET A 326 -30.75 -21.24 13.78
CA MET A 326 -31.50 -22.50 13.69
C MET A 326 -30.62 -23.72 13.36
N ALA A 327 -29.46 -23.53 12.72
CA ALA A 327 -28.50 -24.60 12.44
C ALA A 327 -27.11 -24.04 12.15
N ARG A 328 -26.09 -24.57 12.86
CA ARG A 328 -24.68 -24.28 12.58
C ARG A 328 -24.30 -24.83 11.21
N GLY A 329 -23.60 -24.03 10.40
CA GLY A 329 -23.17 -24.39 9.05
C GLY A 329 -24.13 -23.98 7.92
N LEU A 330 -25.31 -23.42 8.23
CA LEU A 330 -26.14 -22.75 7.22
C LEU A 330 -25.81 -21.26 7.13
N VAL A 331 -25.61 -20.78 5.90
CA VAL A 331 -25.42 -19.37 5.56
C VAL A 331 -26.70 -18.61 5.95
N ARG A 332 -26.56 -17.60 6.80
CA ARG A 332 -27.65 -16.68 7.13
C ARG A 332 -27.92 -15.75 5.94
N GLN A 333 -29.17 -15.32 5.78
CA GLN A 333 -29.51 -14.23 4.84
C GLN A 333 -28.64 -13.00 5.14
N ASN A 334 -28.14 -12.34 4.10
CA ASN A 334 -27.26 -11.18 4.25
C ASN A 334 -27.97 -10.04 4.98
N ASP A 335 -27.23 -9.36 5.86
CA ASP A 335 -27.65 -8.16 6.59
C ASP A 335 -26.45 -7.21 6.63
N PHE A 336 -26.48 -6.18 5.80
CA PHE A 336 -25.39 -5.18 5.73
C PHE A 336 -25.73 -3.88 6.47
N SER A 337 -26.74 -3.89 7.35
CA SER A 337 -27.08 -2.74 8.20
C SER A 337 -25.92 -2.31 9.10
N ASN A 338 -25.11 -3.25 9.57
CA ASN A 338 -23.91 -2.99 10.35
C ASN A 338 -22.64 -3.10 9.49
N LEU A 339 -22.09 -1.94 9.10
CA LEU A 339 -20.87 -1.83 8.29
C LEU A 339 -19.64 -2.49 8.92
N GLN A 340 -19.52 -2.51 10.26
CA GLN A 340 -18.38 -3.17 10.92
C GLN A 340 -18.42 -4.68 10.70
N ARG A 341 -19.61 -5.29 10.85
CA ARG A 341 -19.82 -6.72 10.57
C ARG A 341 -19.63 -7.02 9.08
N TYR A 342 -20.04 -6.13 8.19
CA TYR A 342 -19.84 -6.27 6.74
C TYR A 342 -18.34 -6.26 6.36
N PHE A 343 -17.57 -5.26 6.81
CA PHE A 343 -16.13 -5.19 6.52
C PHE A 343 -15.38 -6.39 7.10
N LEU A 344 -15.76 -6.86 8.29
CA LEU A 344 -15.20 -8.07 8.89
C LEU A 344 -15.53 -9.33 8.09
N GLN A 345 -16.78 -9.49 7.64
CA GLN A 345 -17.23 -10.63 6.82
C GLN A 345 -16.40 -10.72 5.52
N LYS A 346 -16.21 -9.57 4.86
CA LYS A 346 -15.39 -9.39 3.67
C LYS A 346 -13.91 -9.72 3.92
N ALA A 347 -13.35 -9.24 5.05
CA ALA A 347 -11.96 -9.49 5.42
C ALA A 347 -11.69 -10.95 5.77
N ILE A 348 -12.59 -11.62 6.50
CA ILE A 348 -12.46 -13.06 6.81
C ILE A 348 -12.42 -13.88 5.51
N VAL A 349 -13.35 -13.62 4.58
CA VAL A 349 -13.39 -14.29 3.27
C VAL A 349 -12.07 -14.15 2.51
N ARG A 350 -11.47 -12.94 2.48
CA ARG A 350 -10.19 -12.69 1.80
C ARG A 350 -8.99 -13.26 2.55
N ALA A 351 -8.96 -13.17 3.89
CA ALA A 351 -7.87 -13.66 4.73
C ALA A 351 -7.79 -15.19 4.69
N VAL A 352 -8.91 -15.91 4.80
CA VAL A 352 -8.94 -17.38 4.74
C VAL A 352 -8.33 -17.91 3.43
N ALA A 353 -8.50 -17.20 2.30
CA ALA A 353 -7.86 -17.55 1.04
C ALA A 353 -6.32 -17.40 1.02
N THR A 354 -5.72 -16.74 2.01
CA THR A 354 -4.26 -16.63 2.19
C THR A 354 -3.64 -17.77 3.01
N LEU A 355 -4.46 -18.67 3.58
CA LEU A 355 -3.96 -19.83 4.32
C LEU A 355 -3.18 -20.78 3.41
N ARG A 356 -2.03 -21.25 3.89
CA ARG A 356 -1.10 -22.15 3.21
C ARG A 356 -0.61 -23.21 4.18
N VAL A 357 -1.13 -24.42 4.05
CA VAL A 357 -0.58 -25.61 4.71
C VAL A 357 0.37 -26.26 3.71
N GLN A 358 1.64 -26.40 4.06
CA GLN A 358 2.68 -26.93 3.17
C GLN A 358 2.72 -26.24 1.79
N GLN A 359 2.65 -24.90 1.76
CA GLN A 359 2.61 -24.06 0.55
C GLN A 359 1.35 -24.20 -0.34
N VAL A 360 0.35 -25.00 0.04
CA VAL A 360 -0.91 -25.20 -0.70
C VAL A 360 -2.09 -24.68 0.12
N CYS A 361 -3.10 -24.11 -0.54
CA CYS A 361 -4.34 -23.71 0.13
C CYS A 361 -5.16 -24.96 0.53
N PRO A 362 -5.64 -25.09 1.79
CA PRO A 362 -6.46 -26.23 2.18
C PRO A 362 -7.74 -26.34 1.33
N ARG A 363 -8.11 -27.57 0.93
CA ARG A 363 -9.29 -27.82 0.07
C ARG A 363 -10.59 -27.30 0.68
N ASP A 364 -10.71 -27.40 2.00
CA ASP A 364 -11.88 -26.95 2.77
C ASP A 364 -12.14 -25.44 2.60
N VAL A 365 -11.09 -24.64 2.38
CA VAL A 365 -11.21 -23.20 2.09
C VAL A 365 -11.95 -22.97 0.76
N LEU A 366 -11.60 -23.70 -0.29
CA LEU A 366 -12.26 -23.53 -1.58
C LEU A 366 -13.72 -23.98 -1.52
N ASN A 367 -13.99 -25.12 -0.87
CA ASN A 367 -15.37 -25.60 -0.67
C ASN A 367 -16.21 -24.56 0.09
N PHE A 368 -15.69 -24.05 1.21
CA PHE A 368 -16.32 -22.97 1.99
C PHE A 368 -16.63 -21.72 1.16
N LEU A 369 -15.67 -21.23 0.36
CA LEU A 369 -15.89 -20.05 -0.50
C LEU A 369 -16.94 -20.29 -1.59
N VAL A 370 -16.98 -21.50 -2.17
CA VAL A 370 -17.95 -21.89 -3.19
C VAL A 370 -19.35 -22.06 -2.59
N GLU A 371 -19.47 -22.66 -1.41
CA GLU A 371 -20.72 -22.75 -0.65
C GLU A 371 -21.27 -21.35 -0.33
N LEU A 372 -20.42 -20.44 0.17
CA LEU A 372 -20.82 -19.05 0.40
C LEU A 372 -21.33 -18.36 -0.88
N ASN A 373 -20.69 -18.55 -2.04
CA ASN A 373 -21.11 -17.91 -3.29
C ASN A 373 -22.34 -18.55 -3.95
N ARG A 374 -22.63 -19.83 -3.65
CA ARG A 374 -23.81 -20.55 -4.16
C ARG A 374 -25.05 -20.35 -3.30
N TYR A 375 -24.89 -20.28 -1.97
CA TYR A 375 -25.98 -20.08 -1.01
C TYR A 375 -26.12 -18.62 -0.53
N ASN A 376 -25.50 -17.67 -1.24
CA ASN A 376 -25.63 -16.23 -0.97
C ASN A 376 -27.05 -15.75 -1.27
N ASP A 377 -27.84 -15.50 -0.21
CA ASP A 377 -29.18 -14.93 -0.28
C ASP A 377 -29.18 -13.45 0.18
N ASN A 378 -29.51 -12.55 -0.73
CA ASN A 378 -29.64 -11.12 -0.50
C ASN A 378 -31.09 -10.60 -0.65
N SER A 379 -32.09 -11.50 -0.67
CA SER A 379 -33.48 -11.17 -1.04
C SER A 379 -34.22 -10.29 -0.03
N ARG A 380 -33.70 -10.16 1.19
CA ARG A 380 -34.28 -9.34 2.29
C ARG A 380 -33.36 -8.20 2.76
N ASN A 381 -32.28 -7.95 2.03
CA ASN A 381 -31.28 -6.96 2.40
C ASN A 381 -31.47 -5.70 1.54
N ASP A 382 -31.62 -4.54 2.17
CA ASP A 382 -31.81 -3.26 1.46
C ASP A 382 -30.56 -2.84 0.65
N TYR A 383 -29.42 -3.45 0.94
CA TYR A 383 -28.12 -3.16 0.33
C TYR A 383 -27.71 -4.22 -0.70
N SER A 384 -26.99 -3.79 -1.74
CA SER A 384 -26.47 -4.69 -2.79
C SER A 384 -25.27 -5.52 -2.32
N ASP A 385 -25.28 -6.81 -2.64
CA ASP A 385 -24.19 -7.78 -2.39
C ASP A 385 -23.05 -7.77 -3.40
N CYS A 386 -23.10 -6.90 -4.42
CA CYS A 386 -22.14 -6.89 -5.52
C CYS A 386 -20.67 -6.85 -5.05
N TYR A 387 -20.35 -6.05 -4.03
CA TYR A 387 -19.02 -5.93 -3.43
C TYR A 387 -18.60 -7.13 -2.56
N TYR A 388 -19.55 -7.90 -2.04
CA TYR A 388 -19.29 -9.14 -1.30
C TYR A 388 -19.03 -10.29 -2.27
N ARG A 389 -19.88 -10.45 -3.29
CA ARG A 389 -19.71 -11.39 -4.40
C ARG A 389 -18.39 -11.16 -5.17
N ALA A 390 -18.05 -9.89 -5.43
CA ALA A 390 -16.76 -9.54 -6.02
C ALA A 390 -15.57 -9.96 -5.14
N GLU A 391 -15.68 -9.89 -3.81
CA GLU A 391 -14.59 -10.33 -2.92
C GLU A 391 -14.51 -11.85 -2.78
N LEU A 392 -15.64 -12.57 -2.81
CA LEU A 392 -15.66 -14.04 -2.92
C LEU A 392 -14.91 -14.51 -4.18
N ILE A 393 -15.09 -13.84 -5.32
CA ILE A 393 -14.36 -14.14 -6.57
C ILE A 393 -12.86 -13.86 -6.44
N LYS A 394 -12.47 -12.74 -5.81
CA LYS A 394 -11.05 -12.46 -5.52
C LYS A 394 -10.45 -13.55 -4.61
N ALA A 395 -11.14 -13.90 -3.52
CA ALA A 395 -10.72 -14.93 -2.58
C ALA A 395 -10.53 -16.29 -3.27
N MET A 396 -11.51 -16.75 -4.06
CA MET A 396 -11.39 -17.98 -4.86
C MET A 396 -10.16 -17.96 -5.79
N LYS A 397 -9.92 -16.86 -6.50
CA LYS A 397 -8.73 -16.64 -7.33
C LYS A 397 -7.42 -16.66 -6.51
N ASP A 398 -7.43 -16.20 -5.26
CA ASP A 398 -6.24 -16.18 -4.37
C ASP A 398 -5.98 -17.51 -3.65
N THR A 399 -6.92 -18.47 -3.64
CA THR A 399 -6.64 -19.86 -3.23
C THR A 399 -5.66 -20.58 -4.16
N LEU A 400 -5.59 -20.17 -5.44
CA LEU A 400 -4.77 -20.80 -6.45
C LEU A 400 -3.29 -20.39 -6.30
N THR A 401 -2.40 -21.38 -6.27
CA THR A 401 -0.96 -21.17 -6.05
C THR A 401 -0.13 -21.42 -7.32
N PRO A 402 1.00 -20.69 -7.51
CA PRO A 402 1.92 -20.92 -8.63
C PRO A 402 2.64 -22.28 -8.59
N ALA A 403 2.52 -23.04 -7.50
CA ALA A 403 3.07 -24.39 -7.39
C ALA A 403 2.38 -25.37 -8.37
N ILE A 404 1.18 -25.04 -8.85
CA ILE A 404 0.36 -25.85 -9.76
C ILE A 404 0.45 -25.28 -11.20
N VAL A 405 1.61 -24.77 -11.64
CA VAL A 405 1.78 -24.30 -13.02
C VAL A 405 1.83 -25.50 -13.98
N MET A 406 0.76 -25.69 -14.75
CA MET A 406 0.74 -26.62 -15.88
C MET A 406 1.20 -25.91 -17.17
N ARG A 407 2.14 -26.52 -17.90
CA ARG A 407 2.49 -26.08 -19.25
C ARG A 407 1.62 -26.80 -20.27
N GLY A 408 0.82 -26.06 -21.04
CA GLY A 408 0.07 -26.60 -22.18
C GLY A 408 -1.26 -27.26 -21.81
N VAL A 409 -2.17 -26.55 -21.15
CA VAL A 409 -3.56 -27.00 -20.99
C VAL A 409 -4.29 -26.97 -22.33
N ILE A 410 -4.74 -28.13 -22.80
CA ILE A 410 -5.47 -28.29 -24.07
C ILE A 410 -6.99 -28.31 -23.85
N SER A 411 -7.46 -28.69 -22.65
CA SER A 411 -8.88 -28.80 -22.31
C SER A 411 -9.17 -28.50 -20.83
N VAL A 412 -10.34 -27.93 -20.54
CA VAL A 412 -10.85 -27.72 -19.17
C VAL A 412 -10.95 -29.05 -18.39
N SER A 413 -11.18 -30.17 -19.09
CA SER A 413 -11.27 -31.50 -18.47
C SER A 413 -9.94 -32.05 -17.94
N SER A 414 -8.79 -31.51 -18.36
CA SER A 414 -7.46 -31.91 -17.85
C SER A 414 -7.00 -31.08 -16.64
N LEU A 415 -7.79 -30.10 -16.20
CA LEU A 415 -7.47 -29.26 -15.05
C LEU A 415 -7.67 -30.00 -13.72
N PRO A 416 -6.88 -29.68 -12.67
CA PRO A 416 -7.18 -30.09 -11.30
C PRO A 416 -8.60 -29.70 -10.89
N LEU A 417 -9.24 -30.52 -10.05
CA LEU A 417 -10.63 -30.31 -9.61
C LEU A 417 -10.82 -28.91 -9.01
N GLU A 418 -9.87 -28.46 -8.20
CA GLU A 418 -9.86 -27.16 -7.55
C GLU A 418 -9.88 -26.01 -8.56
N VAL A 419 -9.03 -26.09 -9.60
CA VAL A 419 -8.93 -25.08 -10.66
C VAL A 419 -10.21 -25.08 -11.50
N ARG A 420 -10.71 -26.27 -11.88
CA ARG A 420 -11.97 -26.42 -12.63
C ARG A 420 -13.14 -25.78 -11.88
N THR A 421 -13.28 -26.04 -10.58
CA THR A 421 -14.33 -25.42 -9.75
C THR A 421 -14.25 -23.90 -9.77
N VAL A 422 -13.05 -23.31 -9.65
CA VAL A 422 -12.87 -21.84 -9.74
C VAL A 422 -13.23 -21.32 -11.15
N VAL A 423 -12.82 -22.00 -12.22
CA VAL A 423 -13.13 -21.61 -13.61
C VAL A 423 -14.64 -21.66 -13.86
N GLU A 424 -15.32 -22.74 -13.46
CA GLU A 424 -16.77 -22.90 -13.58
C GLU A 424 -17.54 -21.83 -12.79
N GLU A 425 -17.11 -21.53 -11.56
CA GLU A 425 -17.76 -20.55 -10.70
C GLU A 425 -17.54 -19.10 -11.20
N VAL A 426 -16.35 -18.78 -11.74
CA VAL A 426 -16.07 -17.50 -12.43
C VAL A 426 -16.90 -17.36 -13.70
N ALA A 427 -17.02 -18.42 -14.51
CA ALA A 427 -17.85 -18.45 -15.71
C ALA A 427 -19.35 -18.29 -15.39
N ARG A 428 -19.84 -18.94 -14.32
CA ARG A 428 -21.19 -18.76 -13.80
C ARG A 428 -21.44 -17.30 -13.39
N CYS A 429 -20.50 -16.70 -12.65
CA CYS A 429 -20.63 -15.34 -12.15
C CYS A 429 -20.67 -14.29 -13.27
N ILE A 430 -19.81 -14.40 -14.30
CA ILE A 430 -19.80 -13.44 -15.41
C ILE A 430 -21.02 -13.59 -16.33
N ASN A 431 -21.50 -14.82 -16.55
CA ASN A 431 -22.74 -15.04 -17.31
C ASN A 431 -23.96 -14.44 -16.59
N LEU A 432 -24.04 -14.61 -15.26
CA LEU A 432 -25.11 -14.03 -14.44
C LEU A 432 -25.02 -12.49 -14.41
N ASP A 433 -23.83 -11.91 -14.25
CA ASP A 433 -23.60 -10.45 -14.30
C ASP A 433 -23.82 -9.85 -15.70
N SER A 434 -23.79 -10.66 -16.76
CA SER A 434 -24.18 -10.26 -18.11
C SER A 434 -25.69 -10.28 -18.35
N GLN A 435 -26.46 -11.04 -17.57
CA GLN A 435 -27.92 -11.08 -17.63
C GLN A 435 -28.56 -10.07 -16.67
N ILE A 436 -28.04 -9.99 -15.44
CA ILE A 436 -28.49 -9.07 -14.39
C ILE A 436 -27.24 -8.28 -13.93
N PRO A 437 -26.97 -7.12 -14.54
CA PRO A 437 -25.78 -6.33 -14.22
C PRO A 437 -25.77 -5.85 -12.77
N SER A 438 -24.73 -6.24 -12.04
CA SER A 438 -24.39 -5.62 -10.75
C SER A 438 -24.04 -4.14 -10.92
N TYR A 439 -24.09 -3.39 -9.82
CA TYR A 439 -23.70 -1.99 -9.80
C TYR A 439 -22.30 -1.80 -10.41
N LYS A 440 -22.22 -0.98 -11.46
CA LYS A 440 -21.01 -0.75 -12.29
C LYS A 440 -20.33 -2.01 -12.85
N LYS A 441 -21.03 -3.16 -12.89
CA LYS A 441 -20.49 -4.49 -13.21
C LYS A 441 -19.28 -4.88 -12.32
N ALA A 442 -19.35 -4.57 -11.02
CA ALA A 442 -18.29 -4.88 -10.07
C ALA A 442 -17.94 -6.39 -10.00
N VAL A 443 -18.91 -7.27 -10.26
CA VAL A 443 -18.69 -8.71 -10.35
C VAL A 443 -17.87 -9.07 -11.60
N THR A 444 -18.23 -8.53 -12.78
CA THR A 444 -17.41 -8.66 -14.01
C THR A 444 -15.98 -8.17 -13.78
N VAL A 445 -15.76 -7.04 -13.10
CA VAL A 445 -14.40 -6.54 -12.77
C VAL A 445 -13.59 -7.59 -12.00
N ALA A 446 -14.16 -8.23 -10.99
CA ALA A 446 -13.50 -9.31 -10.26
C ALA A 446 -13.23 -10.54 -11.14
N CYS A 447 -14.18 -10.92 -12.01
CA CYS A 447 -14.00 -12.00 -12.98
C CYS A 447 -12.86 -11.73 -13.98
N LEU A 448 -12.72 -10.50 -14.52
CA LEU A 448 -11.64 -10.15 -15.45
C LEU A 448 -10.26 -10.34 -14.82
N LEU A 449 -10.08 -9.85 -13.60
CA LEU A 449 -8.84 -9.99 -12.83
C LEU A 449 -8.56 -11.46 -12.48
N ALA A 450 -9.63 -12.25 -12.21
CA ALA A 450 -9.50 -13.67 -11.96
C ALA A 450 -9.05 -14.45 -13.21
N ILE A 451 -9.64 -14.18 -14.37
CA ILE A 451 -9.28 -14.78 -15.67
C ILE A 451 -7.82 -14.49 -16.00
N ARG A 452 -7.34 -13.25 -15.83
CA ARG A 452 -5.93 -12.92 -16.10
C ARG A 452 -4.97 -13.67 -15.17
N ARG A 453 -5.32 -13.84 -13.89
CA ARG A 453 -4.50 -14.63 -12.96
C ARG A 453 -4.48 -16.13 -13.31
N LEU A 454 -5.60 -16.69 -13.76
CA LEU A 454 -5.68 -18.06 -14.29
C LEU A 454 -4.80 -18.24 -15.53
N GLN A 455 -4.77 -17.26 -16.44
CA GLN A 455 -3.84 -17.26 -17.59
C GLN A 455 -2.37 -17.18 -17.16
N ARG A 456 -2.01 -16.33 -16.17
CA ARG A 456 -0.64 -16.25 -15.64
C ARG A 456 -0.14 -17.57 -15.04
N PHE A 457 -1.03 -18.42 -14.54
CA PHE A 457 -0.69 -19.75 -14.01
C PHE A 457 -0.72 -20.86 -15.07
N GLY A 458 -1.05 -20.55 -16.33
CA GLY A 458 -1.10 -21.51 -17.43
C GLY A 458 -2.39 -22.37 -17.48
N PHE A 459 -3.38 -22.08 -16.63
CA PHE A 459 -4.64 -22.84 -16.58
C PHE A 459 -5.60 -22.51 -17.72
N LEU A 460 -5.48 -21.32 -18.31
CA LEU A 460 -6.28 -20.85 -19.44
C LEU A 460 -5.37 -20.40 -20.58
N PRO A 461 -5.79 -20.55 -21.84
CA PRO A 461 -5.05 -20.03 -22.99
C PRO A 461 -4.91 -18.50 -22.89
N VAL A 462 -3.73 -18.00 -23.25
CA VAL A 462 -3.35 -16.59 -23.08
C VAL A 462 -3.83 -15.74 -24.27
N GLU A 463 -5.15 -15.68 -24.48
CA GLU A 463 -5.77 -14.87 -25.53
C GLU A 463 -6.18 -13.47 -25.02
N PRO A 464 -5.68 -12.37 -25.63
CA PRO A 464 -6.03 -11.00 -25.22
C PRO A 464 -7.35 -10.48 -25.80
N LYS A 465 -7.94 -11.17 -26.80
CA LYS A 465 -9.16 -10.77 -27.52
C LYS A 465 -10.31 -10.39 -26.60
N PHE A 466 -10.48 -11.13 -25.50
CA PHE A 466 -11.51 -10.89 -24.51
C PHE A 466 -11.32 -9.57 -23.76
N PHE A 467 -10.07 -9.20 -23.43
CA PHE A 467 -9.77 -7.92 -22.77
C PHE A 467 -9.91 -6.73 -23.72
N TYR A 468 -9.56 -6.86 -25.01
CA TYR A 468 -9.83 -5.79 -25.99
C TYR A 468 -11.33 -5.46 -26.07
N LYS A 469 -12.21 -6.48 -26.09
CA LYS A 469 -13.66 -6.28 -26.07
C LYS A 469 -14.16 -5.66 -24.75
N ALA A 470 -13.51 -5.95 -23.62
CA ALA A 470 -13.85 -5.35 -22.33
C ALA A 470 -13.33 -3.90 -22.17
N ALA A 471 -12.23 -3.55 -22.83
CA ALA A 471 -11.61 -2.22 -22.84
C ALA A 471 -12.21 -1.27 -23.90
N SER A 472 -12.98 -1.79 -24.87
CA SER A 472 -13.63 -1.00 -25.93
C SER A 472 -14.61 0.06 -25.37
N PRO A 473 -14.91 1.13 -26.13
CA PRO A 473 -15.97 2.07 -25.75
C PRO A 473 -17.33 1.37 -25.60
N GLY A 474 -18.22 1.95 -24.79
CA GLY A 474 -19.54 1.39 -24.46
C GLY A 474 -19.59 0.45 -23.24
N GLN A 475 -18.46 0.16 -22.59
CA GLN A 475 -18.43 -0.49 -21.27
C GLN A 475 -18.20 0.51 -20.14
N TYR A 476 -18.63 0.15 -18.91
CA TYR A 476 -18.37 0.92 -17.69
C TYR A 476 -16.87 1.19 -17.49
N THR A 477 -16.53 2.39 -17.02
CA THR A 477 -15.14 2.83 -16.80
C THR A 477 -14.32 1.86 -15.95
N ASP A 478 -14.92 1.28 -14.90
CA ASP A 478 -14.24 0.35 -14.00
C ASP A 478 -13.93 -1.00 -14.69
N VAL A 479 -14.82 -1.47 -15.58
CA VAL A 479 -14.60 -2.66 -16.43
C VAL A 479 -13.48 -2.40 -17.43
N ARG A 480 -13.48 -1.23 -18.07
CA ARG A 480 -12.43 -0.83 -19.02
C ARG A 480 -11.07 -0.73 -18.32
N LEU A 481 -11.02 -0.10 -17.15
CA LEU A 481 -9.80 0.01 -16.33
C LEU A 481 -9.26 -1.37 -15.90
N ALA A 482 -10.14 -2.28 -15.48
CA ALA A 482 -9.76 -3.65 -15.14
C ALA A 482 -9.21 -4.42 -16.34
N ALA A 483 -9.84 -4.29 -17.51
CA ALA A 483 -9.34 -4.88 -18.76
C ALA A 483 -7.97 -4.31 -19.17
N ILE A 484 -7.75 -3.00 -19.01
CA ILE A 484 -6.46 -2.34 -19.26
C ILE A 484 -5.40 -2.84 -18.27
N LYS A 485 -5.72 -3.01 -16.98
CA LYS A 485 -4.81 -3.61 -15.98
C LYS A 485 -4.41 -5.04 -16.39
N CYS A 486 -5.36 -5.82 -16.93
CA CYS A 486 -5.05 -7.14 -17.49
C CYS A 486 -4.18 -7.09 -18.76
N LEU A 487 -4.39 -6.09 -19.63
CA LEU A 487 -3.60 -5.90 -20.86
C LEU A 487 -2.17 -5.40 -20.58
N ALA A 488 -1.97 -4.48 -19.64
CA ALA A 488 -0.64 -4.03 -19.24
C ALA A 488 0.20 -5.19 -18.66
N ASP A 489 -0.42 -6.01 -17.81
CA ASP A 489 0.20 -7.23 -17.28
C ASP A 489 0.39 -8.34 -18.36
N TYR A 490 -0.45 -8.39 -19.40
CA TYR A 490 -0.25 -9.25 -20.58
C TYR A 490 0.98 -8.81 -21.38
N VAL A 491 1.08 -7.52 -21.73
CA VAL A 491 2.24 -6.94 -22.44
C VAL A 491 3.54 -7.18 -21.67
N ARG A 492 3.54 -6.99 -20.35
CA ARG A 492 4.71 -7.22 -19.49
C ARG A 492 5.19 -8.68 -19.51
N VAL A 493 4.28 -9.65 -19.57
CA VAL A 493 4.61 -11.09 -19.50
C VAL A 493 4.91 -11.68 -20.88
N GLU A 494 4.03 -11.50 -21.86
CA GLU A 494 4.16 -12.12 -23.20
C GLU A 494 5.09 -11.32 -24.14
N ARG A 495 5.41 -10.07 -23.79
CA ARG A 495 6.19 -9.12 -24.61
C ARG A 495 5.58 -8.89 -26.01
N ASP A 496 4.25 -8.92 -26.11
CA ASP A 496 3.53 -8.67 -27.35
C ASP A 496 3.54 -7.18 -27.72
N GLN A 497 4.03 -6.87 -28.93
CA GLN A 497 4.03 -5.53 -29.48
C GLN A 497 2.62 -5.08 -29.86
N ALA A 498 1.80 -5.96 -30.45
CA ALA A 498 0.50 -5.55 -30.97
C ALA A 498 -0.44 -5.07 -29.84
N ALA A 499 -0.37 -5.74 -28.68
CA ALA A 499 -1.04 -5.28 -27.47
C ALA A 499 -0.51 -3.94 -26.92
N LEU A 500 0.79 -3.67 -27.02
CA LEU A 500 1.36 -2.38 -26.59
C LEU A 500 0.91 -1.25 -27.54
N ASP A 501 1.06 -1.46 -28.84
CA ASP A 501 0.65 -0.50 -29.88
C ASP A 501 -0.85 -0.21 -29.77
N TRP A 502 -1.69 -1.24 -29.54
CA TRP A 502 -3.13 -1.06 -29.31
C TRP A 502 -3.45 -0.20 -28.07
N LEU A 503 -2.73 -0.36 -26.96
CA LEU A 503 -2.91 0.48 -25.77
C LEU A 503 -2.57 1.95 -26.06
N PHE A 504 -1.55 2.20 -26.88
CA PHE A 504 -1.23 3.57 -27.31
C PHE A 504 -2.29 4.10 -28.29
N ASP A 505 -2.54 3.41 -29.39
CA ASP A 505 -3.41 3.86 -30.50
C ASP A 505 -4.88 4.04 -30.06
N GLU A 506 -5.45 3.07 -29.35
CA GLU A 506 -6.89 3.07 -29.01
C GLU A 506 -7.23 3.76 -27.68
N ILE A 507 -6.24 4.02 -26.82
CA ILE A 507 -6.48 4.60 -25.48
C ILE A 507 -5.65 5.85 -25.24
N ILE A 508 -4.32 5.79 -25.32
CA ILE A 508 -3.45 6.92 -24.90
C ILE A 508 -3.47 8.06 -25.93
N GLU A 509 -3.46 7.75 -27.23
CA GLU A 509 -3.32 8.69 -28.34
C GLU A 509 -4.69 9.09 -28.97
N LYS A 510 -5.77 8.36 -28.67
CA LYS A 510 -7.09 8.53 -29.29
C LYS A 510 -7.79 9.83 -28.89
N ASN A 511 -7.57 10.87 -29.69
CA ASN A 511 -8.20 12.19 -29.60
C ASN A 511 -9.48 12.25 -30.46
N VAL A 512 -10.56 11.58 -30.03
CA VAL A 512 -11.88 11.67 -30.69
C VAL A 512 -12.89 12.29 -29.71
N ASP A 513 -13.55 13.37 -30.13
CA ASP A 513 -14.44 14.20 -29.30
C ASP A 513 -15.83 13.60 -29.01
N SER A 514 -16.04 12.31 -29.31
CA SER A 514 -17.29 11.61 -29.01
C SER A 514 -17.33 11.20 -27.54
N GLU A 515 -18.15 11.88 -26.74
CA GLU A 515 -18.47 11.59 -25.32
C GLU A 515 -17.32 10.95 -24.51
N ALA A 516 -16.31 11.77 -24.25
CA ALA A 516 -15.14 11.43 -23.44
C ALA A 516 -14.26 10.28 -23.99
N SER A 517 -13.24 10.68 -24.76
CA SER A 517 -11.88 10.14 -24.54
C SER A 517 -11.49 10.43 -23.08
N TYR A 518 -11.97 9.60 -22.14
CA TYR A 518 -11.92 9.81 -20.70
C TYR A 518 -10.48 10.18 -20.27
N PRO A 519 -10.19 11.43 -19.87
CA PRO A 519 -8.82 11.84 -19.52
C PRO A 519 -8.26 10.99 -18.37
N ARG A 520 -9.15 10.62 -17.43
CA ARG A 520 -8.87 9.63 -16.38
C ARG A 520 -8.40 8.29 -16.95
N LEU A 521 -9.04 7.74 -17.99
CA LEU A 521 -8.65 6.45 -18.54
C LEU A 521 -7.27 6.50 -19.21
N ARG A 522 -6.96 7.61 -19.92
CA ARG A 522 -5.61 7.86 -20.48
C ARG A 522 -4.57 7.90 -19.37
N TYR A 523 -4.80 8.72 -18.35
CA TYR A 523 -3.92 8.90 -17.20
C TYR A 523 -3.69 7.59 -16.42
N GLU A 524 -4.75 6.87 -16.07
CA GLU A 524 -4.64 5.59 -15.34
C GLU A 524 -3.98 4.50 -16.19
N THR A 525 -4.14 4.50 -17.53
CA THR A 525 -3.41 3.57 -18.41
C THR A 525 -1.90 3.82 -18.31
N VAL A 526 -1.47 5.09 -18.33
CA VAL A 526 -0.07 5.44 -18.15
C VAL A 526 0.42 5.10 -16.73
N ARG A 527 -0.37 5.32 -15.67
CA ARG A 527 -0.04 4.86 -14.30
C ARG A 527 0.10 3.34 -14.20
N LEU A 528 -0.77 2.57 -14.86
CA LEU A 528 -0.68 1.12 -14.90
C LEU A 528 0.60 0.67 -15.63
N LEU A 529 1.02 1.37 -16.70
CA LEU A 529 2.30 1.13 -17.36
C LEU A 529 3.51 1.59 -16.52
N ILE A 530 3.38 2.58 -15.63
CA ILE A 530 4.44 2.93 -14.66
C ILE A 530 4.59 1.82 -13.61
N ASN A 531 3.48 1.35 -13.03
CA ASN A 531 3.48 0.33 -11.98
C ASN A 531 3.85 -1.07 -12.53
N THR A 532 3.42 -1.38 -13.76
CA THR A 532 3.72 -2.65 -14.45
C THR A 532 4.44 -2.39 -15.77
N PRO A 533 5.72 -1.96 -15.74
CA PRO A 533 6.39 -1.52 -16.96
C PRO A 533 6.55 -2.64 -17.98
N PRO A 534 6.34 -2.35 -19.28
CA PRO A 534 6.42 -3.33 -20.37
C PRO A 534 7.80 -4.00 -20.45
N PHE A 535 8.85 -3.31 -19.99
CA PHE A 535 10.18 -3.85 -19.73
C PHE A 535 10.85 -3.12 -18.55
N PRO A 536 11.58 -3.81 -17.64
CA PRO A 536 12.41 -3.16 -16.63
C PRO A 536 13.54 -2.30 -17.21
N ARG A 537 13.88 -1.25 -16.46
CA ARG A 537 14.93 -0.29 -16.79
C ARG A 537 16.29 -0.96 -16.96
N GLY A 538 16.92 -0.74 -18.13
CA GLY A 538 18.25 -1.26 -18.44
C GLY A 538 18.28 -2.66 -19.07
N GLU A 539 17.12 -3.30 -19.32
CA GLU A 539 17.04 -4.53 -20.12
C GLU A 539 17.37 -4.24 -21.59
N THR A 540 18.64 -4.44 -21.99
CA THR A 540 19.07 -4.23 -23.38
C THR A 540 18.57 -5.35 -24.29
N GLY A 541 17.84 -5.00 -25.35
CA GLY A 541 17.36 -5.97 -26.35
C GLY A 541 15.95 -6.52 -26.09
N SER A 542 15.16 -5.87 -25.22
CA SER A 542 13.73 -6.16 -25.13
C SER A 542 13.05 -5.97 -26.48
N ARG A 543 12.17 -6.91 -26.88
CA ARG A 543 11.42 -6.85 -28.16
C ARG A 543 10.51 -5.62 -28.27
N LEU A 544 10.17 -5.01 -27.13
CA LEU A 544 9.33 -3.82 -27.01
C LEU A 544 10.13 -2.51 -26.95
N ASP A 545 11.46 -2.57 -26.75
CA ASP A 545 12.30 -1.37 -26.74
C ASP A 545 12.66 -0.98 -28.19
N LYS A 546 11.76 -0.22 -28.80
CA LYS A 546 11.85 0.23 -30.20
C LYS A 546 11.92 1.76 -30.30
N PRO A 547 12.61 2.33 -31.30
CA PRO A 547 12.68 3.77 -31.47
C PRO A 547 11.29 4.42 -31.63
N GLN A 548 10.34 3.74 -32.28
CA GLN A 548 8.95 4.23 -32.42
C GLN A 548 8.26 4.48 -31.07
N LEU A 549 8.56 3.69 -30.03
CA LEU A 549 8.00 3.90 -28.69
C LEU A 549 8.60 5.14 -28.03
N VAL A 550 9.91 5.37 -28.20
CA VAL A 550 10.59 6.58 -27.73
C VAL A 550 10.00 7.82 -28.41
N ASP A 551 9.81 7.76 -29.73
CA ASP A 551 9.26 8.88 -30.51
C ASP A 551 7.81 9.18 -30.12
N ARG A 552 6.97 8.15 -29.89
CA ARG A 552 5.59 8.30 -29.35
C ARG A 552 5.57 8.94 -27.96
N LEU A 553 6.40 8.47 -27.03
CA LEU A 553 6.51 9.07 -25.69
C LEU A 553 7.00 10.53 -25.77
N TRP A 554 7.97 10.82 -26.63
CA TRP A 554 8.48 12.17 -26.86
C TRP A 554 7.42 13.09 -27.49
N ALA A 555 6.65 12.61 -28.45
CA ALA A 555 5.52 13.29 -29.05
C ALA A 555 4.44 13.66 -28.02
N LEU A 556 4.05 12.69 -27.17
CA LEU A 556 3.07 12.87 -26.10
C LEU A 556 3.54 13.88 -25.05
N MET A 557 4.82 13.87 -24.66
CA MET A 557 5.37 14.86 -23.71
C MET A 557 5.34 16.29 -24.26
N ASN A 558 5.56 16.50 -25.55
CA ASN A 558 5.69 17.83 -26.14
C ASN A 558 4.37 18.41 -26.67
N TYR A 559 3.64 17.67 -27.49
CA TYR A 559 2.45 18.18 -28.20
C TYR A 559 1.20 17.30 -28.05
N GLY A 560 1.33 15.98 -27.89
CA GLY A 560 0.18 15.07 -27.83
C GLY A 560 -0.73 15.23 -26.61
N CYS A 561 -0.23 15.85 -25.53
CA CYS A 561 -0.95 16.04 -24.26
C CYS A 561 -1.22 17.53 -23.92
N ALA A 562 -1.30 18.43 -24.91
CA ALA A 562 -1.40 19.87 -24.69
C ALA A 562 -2.59 20.31 -23.79
N GLY A 563 -3.69 19.56 -23.79
CA GLY A 563 -4.88 19.83 -22.96
C GLY A 563 -4.87 19.18 -21.56
N ASP A 564 -3.93 18.29 -21.24
CA ASP A 564 -3.87 17.61 -19.94
C ASP A 564 -2.43 17.55 -19.39
N SER A 565 -2.15 18.45 -18.46
CA SER A 565 -0.86 18.54 -17.78
C SER A 565 -0.57 17.33 -16.88
N ARG A 566 -1.59 16.63 -16.34
CA ARG A 566 -1.42 15.43 -15.51
C ARG A 566 -0.99 14.25 -16.38
N LEU A 567 -1.64 14.07 -17.53
CA LEU A 567 -1.24 13.06 -18.51
C LEU A 567 0.19 13.31 -18.99
N ARG A 568 0.56 14.57 -19.31
CA ARG A 568 1.93 14.93 -19.70
C ARG A 568 2.97 14.55 -18.63
N CYS A 569 2.71 14.86 -17.36
CA CYS A 569 3.60 14.47 -16.27
C CYS A 569 3.71 12.94 -16.13
N ALA A 570 2.58 12.21 -16.20
CA ALA A 570 2.60 10.75 -16.15
C ALA A 570 3.38 10.12 -17.32
N VAL A 571 3.32 10.68 -18.53
CA VAL A 571 4.13 10.20 -19.66
C VAL A 571 5.62 10.45 -19.41
N ALA A 572 5.98 11.58 -18.79
CA ALA A 572 7.37 11.84 -18.36
C ALA A 572 7.84 10.85 -17.27
N ASP A 573 6.99 10.51 -16.31
CA ASP A 573 7.26 9.50 -15.29
C ASP A 573 7.40 8.09 -15.89
N LEU A 574 6.61 7.75 -16.92
CA LEU A 574 6.75 6.50 -17.69
C LEU A 574 8.08 6.47 -18.45
N TYR A 575 8.46 7.56 -19.12
CA TYR A 575 9.77 7.68 -19.77
C TYR A 575 10.92 7.55 -18.75
N PHE A 576 10.78 8.16 -17.57
CA PHE A 576 11.75 8.03 -16.49
C PHE A 576 11.85 6.61 -15.93
N THR A 577 10.71 5.90 -15.87
CA THR A 577 10.63 4.50 -15.42
C THR A 577 11.33 3.55 -16.40
N LEU A 578 11.12 3.73 -17.71
CA LEU A 578 11.70 2.87 -18.76
C LEU A 578 13.19 3.15 -19.01
N TYR A 579 13.56 4.43 -19.12
CA TYR A 579 14.91 4.86 -19.54
C TYR A 579 15.62 5.66 -18.44
N GLY A 580 14.89 6.60 -17.82
CA GLY A 580 15.43 7.54 -16.82
C GLY A 580 16.50 8.44 -17.41
N ASN A 581 17.52 8.78 -16.60
CA ASN A 581 18.56 9.75 -16.97
C ASN A 581 19.58 9.24 -18.03
N ARG A 582 19.30 8.15 -18.76
CA ARG A 582 20.19 7.60 -19.78
C ARG A 582 19.49 7.63 -21.14
N ARG A 583 20.27 7.82 -22.21
CA ARG A 583 19.77 7.71 -23.58
C ARG A 583 19.16 6.31 -23.81
N PRO A 584 17.96 6.19 -24.40
CA PRO A 584 17.39 4.91 -24.81
C PRO A 584 18.34 4.09 -25.69
N ALA A 585 18.48 2.80 -25.39
CA ALA A 585 19.45 1.93 -26.06
C ALA A 585 19.03 1.49 -27.47
N CYS A 586 17.73 1.63 -27.79
CA CYS A 586 17.14 1.34 -29.09
C CYS A 586 17.37 2.44 -30.15
N LEU A 587 17.82 3.64 -29.76
CA LEU A 587 18.13 4.71 -30.69
C LEU A 587 19.50 4.48 -31.34
N PRO A 588 19.66 4.71 -32.66
CA PRO A 588 20.97 4.65 -33.31
C PRO A 588 21.93 5.65 -32.69
N LEU A 589 23.22 5.28 -32.55
CA LEU A 589 24.26 6.22 -32.14
C LEU A 589 24.30 7.39 -33.13
N ALA A 590 24.53 8.60 -32.62
CA ALA A 590 24.73 9.75 -33.50
C ALA A 590 25.99 9.51 -34.35
N GLU A 591 25.94 9.86 -35.63
CA GLU A 591 27.07 9.71 -36.54
C GLU A 591 28.33 10.38 -35.94
N GLY A 592 29.43 9.63 -35.88
CA GLY A 592 30.68 10.07 -35.28
C GLY A 592 30.91 9.69 -33.79
N VAL A 593 29.92 9.15 -33.06
CA VAL A 593 30.10 8.78 -31.64
C VAL A 593 30.47 7.31 -31.45
N LEU A 594 31.77 7.02 -31.35
CA LEU A 594 32.31 5.72 -30.93
C LEU A 594 32.10 5.49 -29.43
N LEU A 595 31.22 4.54 -29.07
CA LEU A 595 30.90 4.23 -27.69
C LEU A 595 31.77 3.06 -27.17
N VAL A 596 32.87 3.38 -26.48
CA VAL A 596 33.73 2.38 -25.84
C VAL A 596 32.97 1.70 -24.71
N ARG A 597 32.50 0.47 -24.97
CA ARG A 597 31.74 -0.31 -24.01
C ARG A 597 32.70 -1.05 -23.07
N VAL A 598 33.13 -0.39 -21.99
CA VAL A 598 33.86 -1.04 -20.90
C VAL A 598 32.92 -2.01 -20.19
N ARG A 599 32.94 -3.27 -20.62
CA ARG A 599 32.59 -4.42 -19.76
C ARG A 599 33.84 -4.81 -19.00
N GLU A 600 33.64 -5.25 -17.76
CA GLU A 600 34.71 -5.62 -16.83
C GLU A 600 35.75 -6.54 -17.51
N GLY A 601 37.00 -6.06 -17.58
CA GLY A 601 38.18 -6.89 -17.84
C GLY A 601 38.72 -7.00 -19.27
N ARG A 602 37.96 -6.76 -20.36
CA ARG A 602 38.51 -6.84 -21.74
C ARG A 602 37.90 -5.85 -22.74
N SER A 603 38.74 -4.98 -23.30
CA SER A 603 38.43 -4.11 -24.43
C SER A 603 38.68 -4.83 -25.77
N MET A 604 37.65 -4.96 -26.61
CA MET A 604 37.81 -5.31 -28.02
C MET A 604 37.48 -4.12 -28.91
N VAL A 605 38.46 -3.69 -29.70
CA VAL A 605 38.26 -2.75 -30.81
C VAL A 605 38.15 -3.59 -32.08
N ARG A 606 37.06 -3.40 -32.86
CA ARG A 606 36.95 -3.94 -34.21
C ARG A 606 37.03 -2.77 -35.18
N LEU A 607 38.13 -2.67 -35.91
CA LEU A 607 38.30 -1.75 -37.03
C LEU A 607 37.67 -2.36 -38.30
N PRO A 608 37.19 -1.54 -39.25
CA PRO A 608 36.80 -2.03 -40.56
C PRO A 608 38.06 -2.34 -41.39
N GLU A 609 38.15 -3.56 -41.91
CA GLU A 609 39.26 -3.99 -42.77
C GLU A 609 39.14 -3.32 -44.15
N LYS A 610 40.28 -2.87 -44.70
CA LYS A 610 40.42 -2.44 -46.09
C LYS A 610 41.20 -3.52 -46.85
N GLU A 611 40.74 -3.83 -48.06
CA GLU A 611 41.40 -4.78 -48.96
C GLU A 611 42.79 -4.29 -49.41
N GLY A 612 43.77 -5.19 -49.55
CA GLY A 612 45.12 -4.82 -50.04
C GLY A 612 46.24 -5.86 -49.91
N SER A 613 46.22 -6.89 -50.77
CA SER A 613 47.36 -7.62 -51.38
C SER A 613 48.65 -8.00 -50.59
N MET A 614 48.90 -9.34 -50.60
CA MET A 614 50.16 -10.07 -50.90
C MET A 614 51.39 -10.11 -49.95
N ASP A 615 51.91 -11.35 -49.90
CA ASP A 615 53.26 -11.87 -49.60
C ASP A 615 53.74 -12.10 -48.15
N GLY A 616 54.45 -13.24 -47.96
CA GLY A 616 55.40 -13.44 -46.86
C GLY A 616 55.18 -14.65 -45.94
N ASP A 617 55.51 -15.86 -46.39
CA ASP A 617 55.67 -17.07 -45.56
C ASP A 617 56.87 -16.96 -44.58
N ARG A 618 56.73 -17.38 -43.30
CA ARG A 618 57.64 -18.31 -42.54
C ARG A 618 57.73 -18.17 -40.99
N SER A 619 57.47 -19.32 -40.34
CA SER A 619 58.22 -20.01 -39.24
C SER A 619 58.62 -19.32 -37.92
N ASP A 620 58.00 -19.84 -36.84
CA ASP A 620 58.61 -20.56 -35.68
C ASP A 620 59.52 -19.94 -34.59
N ALA A 621 59.24 -20.48 -33.39
CA ALA A 621 60.12 -20.86 -32.26
C ALA A 621 60.59 -19.80 -31.24
N ASN A 622 60.31 -20.13 -29.95
CA ASN A 622 61.11 -19.99 -28.71
C ASN A 622 61.72 -18.59 -28.38
N GLU A 623 62.12 -18.17 -27.17
CA GLU A 623 62.28 -18.70 -25.80
C GLU A 623 62.35 -17.41 -24.88
N ASP A 624 62.28 -17.37 -23.54
CA ASP A 624 62.20 -18.37 -22.47
C ASP A 624 61.68 -17.71 -21.14
N THR A 625 61.53 -18.53 -20.09
CA THR A 625 61.71 -18.29 -18.63
C THR A 625 61.00 -17.21 -17.80
N MET A 626 60.47 -17.72 -16.67
CA MET A 626 60.09 -16.99 -15.45
C MET A 626 61.30 -16.49 -14.66
N PHE A 627 61.07 -15.53 -13.74
CA PHE A 627 61.70 -15.61 -12.42
C PHE A 627 60.73 -15.23 -11.28
N GLU A 628 60.72 -16.12 -10.29
CA GLU A 628 60.28 -16.06 -8.89
C GLU A 628 60.58 -14.72 -8.15
N SER A 629 60.00 -14.37 -6.99
CA SER A 629 59.38 -15.19 -5.92
C SER A 629 58.66 -14.33 -4.83
N THR A 630 57.85 -15.01 -4.00
CA THR A 630 57.58 -14.78 -2.54
C THR A 630 57.05 -13.43 -2.01
N ALA A 631 56.27 -13.34 -0.92
CA ALA A 631 55.45 -14.31 -0.17
C ALA A 631 54.58 -13.57 0.87
N ARG A 632 53.42 -14.13 1.26
CA ARG A 632 53.09 -14.56 2.65
C ARG A 632 51.61 -14.94 2.79
N GLN A 633 51.34 -15.86 3.70
CA GLN A 633 50.06 -16.54 3.91
C GLN A 633 49.87 -16.75 5.42
N GLN A 634 48.68 -16.44 5.96
CA GLN A 634 48.10 -16.78 7.29
C GLN A 634 46.90 -15.82 7.52
N THR A 635 45.75 -16.18 8.10
CA THR A 635 45.16 -17.48 8.50
C THR A 635 43.62 -17.32 8.59
N ASP A 636 42.91 -18.43 8.78
CA ASP A 636 41.45 -18.57 8.85
C ASP A 636 40.69 -17.59 9.76
N ASP A 637 39.44 -17.25 9.39
CA ASP A 637 38.28 -17.65 10.20
C ASP A 637 37.00 -17.80 9.33
N SER A 638 36.05 -18.57 9.88
CA SER A 638 34.85 -19.13 9.29
C SER A 638 33.63 -18.21 9.31
N SER A 639 32.81 -18.27 8.25
CA SER A 639 31.45 -17.69 8.26
C SER A 639 30.51 -18.45 7.30
N PRO A 640 29.20 -18.55 7.62
CA PRO A 640 28.29 -19.53 6.99
C PRO A 640 27.73 -19.08 5.63
N PRO A 641 27.21 -20.02 4.80
CA PRO A 641 26.75 -19.70 3.45
C PRO A 641 25.50 -18.80 3.45
N ALA A 642 25.54 -17.76 2.62
CA ALA A 642 24.45 -16.81 2.47
C ALA A 642 23.16 -17.50 1.97
N LYS A 643 22.11 -17.48 2.80
CA LYS A 643 20.76 -17.85 2.39
C LYS A 643 20.32 -16.91 1.26
N ARG A 644 19.92 -17.47 0.11
CA ARG A 644 19.24 -16.72 -0.95
C ARG A 644 18.00 -16.02 -0.37
N ARG A 645 18.05 -14.69 -0.30
CA ARG A 645 16.91 -13.86 0.09
C ARG A 645 15.87 -13.99 -1.02
N MET A 646 14.73 -14.64 -0.72
CA MET A 646 13.59 -14.62 -1.64
C MET A 646 13.13 -13.18 -1.81
N GLU A 647 12.88 -12.79 -3.06
CA GLU A 647 12.29 -11.50 -3.39
C GLU A 647 10.87 -11.49 -2.83
N HIS A 648 10.59 -10.59 -1.89
CA HIS A 648 9.24 -10.37 -1.41
C HIS A 648 8.40 -9.84 -2.58
N LEU A 649 7.32 -10.55 -2.90
CA LEU A 649 6.24 -10.02 -3.72
C LEU A 649 5.67 -8.80 -2.99
N SER A 650 5.53 -7.69 -3.71
CA SER A 650 4.99 -6.44 -3.18
C SER A 650 3.52 -6.58 -2.78
N ASP A 651 3.18 -6.03 -1.62
CA ASP A 651 1.80 -5.81 -1.17
C ASP A 651 1.15 -4.67 -1.99
N ASP A 652 0.75 -4.97 -3.22
CA ASP A 652 0.10 -4.04 -4.16
C ASP A 652 -1.45 -4.17 -4.11
N ASP A 653 -2.07 -3.79 -3.00
CA ASP A 653 -3.53 -3.83 -2.83
C ASP A 653 -4.14 -2.66 -2.01
N ASP A 654 -3.39 -1.56 -1.83
CA ASP A 654 -3.79 -0.35 -1.08
C ASP A 654 -4.30 0.84 -1.94
N GLU A 655 -4.69 0.61 -3.21
CA GLU A 655 -5.54 1.57 -3.94
C GLU A 655 -6.98 1.02 -4.06
N ILE A 656 -7.94 1.84 -3.58
CA ILE A 656 -9.38 1.58 -3.42
C ILE A 656 -9.75 0.81 -2.12
N PHE A 657 -9.66 1.50 -0.98
CA PHE A 657 -10.75 1.59 0.01
C PHE A 657 -10.74 2.95 0.72
#